data_AF-A0A4D8PPB8-F1
#
_entry.id   AF-A0A4D8PPB8-F1
#
_cell.length_a   1.000
_cell.length_b   1.000
_cell.length_c   1.000
_cell.angle_alpha   90.00
_cell.angle_beta   90.00
_cell.angle_gamma   90.00
#
_symmetry.space_group_name_H-M   'P 1'
#
loop_
_entity.id
_entity.type
_entity.pdbx_description
1 polymer ?
#
loop_
_entity_poly.entity_id
_entity_poly.type
_entity_poly.pdbx_seq_one_letter_code
_entity_poly.pdbx_strand_id
1 'polypeptide(L)'
;MPDGAKKEATVDSYVKVSGADDPGRLFRPIILLDPDLVTAPQPWLGHTPFAFWIMDALRPKRFVELGTHSGNSYAAFCQAVQRLGLPTACAAVDRWTGDPQAGGYGEEVYQTFSTYHDARYAAFSRLMRMSFDEAAGEFADGSIDLLHIDGLHSYEAVRHDFDVWRPKMSRRGVVLFHDIAERREGFGVWRLWEELSAVHPAFSFRHAHGLGVLGVGDDPPEAVRALFAVQAGGGAALDEIRLLFQRLGERVVRGETIRELEERDRELRAGIAAEREALQAEAAALRERIAGQERAIAEAKGCLTEQERELASRARMIDELGDLLARREQQIGTLLTSTSWRLSAPVRQCGHVYHELNRAYCRHTHRMTLVPHSDLKQHADGSYESTGGNPAFLLQSDRGRLPTRWCRISYKVLRASAPLTPLLFANSGQGFDERTAIRLPVDMVGEVSQLALLPPHTMALRFDPATRPMSFEITDFTIREIGRANLLLDYTRRHPRRLLATFVRHGWQATKQRVAQDLLPDSRASDYETWVRLYDTLDPEELAAIRADVARLTHRPLISVVMPVYNTPEPYLREALDSVLGQIYPDWELCIADDASTAPHVAPLLAAYQKRDPRIKVVRRERNGHISAASNSALELASGEFVALMDHDDRLTPHALYMVAAELNRHPDADILYSDEDKIDAEGRRYDPHFKSGFNPDLLHGQNMVNHLGVFRRSLVARIGGFREGFEGSQDYDLTLRAVEATVPERIRHIPVILYHWRVFPESAAFSTVDLPRATAAAHRALTEHFQRRGVPATVETSPATDRFTRIRYALPDPLPRVSLIVPTRDKVGLLKGCVDGLLQRTDYPDLEVIIVDNNSEEAKTFAYFDTVKKDPRVRVLRYEAPFNYSSINNFAVTQATGSIIGLINNDIEVIGADWLKEMVSHALRPEVGAVGAKLYYADNTIQHAGVITGICGVAGHGHKGLPRDAYGYFSRAQLTQNLSCVTAACLIMRRAVFDEVGGLDDKNLAVAFNDVDFCLRIRERGHLIVWTPFAELYHLESASRGPDTAPDKVQRFNSEVSYMRQRWGDLLAQDPYYNPNLTLDAENFGLAFPPRVKKPWFDKEST
;
A
#
# COMPACT_ATOMS: atom_id res chain seq x y z
N MET A 1 45.32 -11.33 18.22
CA MET A 1 46.42 -10.35 18.22
C MET A 1 47.72 -11.07 18.55
N PRO A 2 48.82 -10.89 17.81
CA PRO A 2 49.00 -10.19 16.52
C PRO A 2 49.58 -11.16 15.46
N ASP A 3 49.79 -10.87 14.18
CA ASP A 3 49.30 -9.87 13.22
C ASP A 3 49.63 -10.41 11.81
N GLY A 4 48.85 -9.99 10.82
CA GLY A 4 49.31 -9.74 9.46
C GLY A 4 49.89 -10.89 8.63
N ALA A 5 49.05 -11.53 7.80
CA ALA A 5 49.40 -11.92 6.42
C ALA A 5 48.21 -12.63 5.74
N LYS A 6 47.62 -11.98 4.72
CA LYS A 6 47.16 -12.57 3.45
C LYS A 6 46.28 -11.59 2.68
N LYS A 7 46.83 -10.99 1.63
CA LYS A 7 46.33 -11.00 0.23
C LYS A 7 46.99 -9.87 -0.58
N GLU A 8 48.22 -10.13 -1.04
CA GLU A 8 48.66 -9.65 -2.35
C GLU A 8 48.48 -10.82 -3.32
N ALA A 9 47.46 -10.72 -4.16
CA ALA A 9 47.27 -11.57 -5.33
C ALA A 9 46.78 -10.66 -6.47
N THR A 10 47.77 -10.04 -7.12
CA THR A 10 47.87 -9.84 -8.57
C THR A 10 46.58 -9.51 -9.35
N VAL A 11 46.32 -8.20 -9.49
CA VAL A 11 45.64 -7.62 -10.66
C VAL A 11 46.65 -7.65 -11.83
N ASP A 12 46.88 -8.82 -12.43
CA ASP A 12 47.88 -8.94 -13.51
C ASP A 12 47.50 -10.00 -14.57
N SER A 13 46.20 -10.17 -14.86
CA SER A 13 45.75 -11.11 -15.91
C SER A 13 44.73 -10.58 -16.91
N TYR A 14 44.48 -9.28 -16.97
CA TYR A 14 43.71 -8.69 -18.07
C TYR A 14 44.57 -7.68 -18.83
N VAL A 15 44.62 -7.88 -20.15
CA VAL A 15 45.19 -7.03 -21.20
C VAL A 15 46.67 -7.24 -21.53
N LYS A 16 46.94 -8.30 -22.31
CA LYS A 16 47.94 -8.24 -23.39
C LYS A 16 47.20 -8.29 -24.72
N VAL A 17 47.05 -7.15 -25.39
CA VAL A 17 46.73 -7.09 -26.83
C VAL A 17 47.50 -5.91 -27.42
N SER A 18 48.55 -6.18 -28.18
CA SER A 18 49.35 -5.17 -28.86
C SER A 18 48.84 -4.95 -30.29
N GLY A 19 48.32 -3.77 -30.59
CA GLY A 19 47.97 -3.28 -31.92
C GLY A 19 47.73 -1.76 -31.87
N ALA A 20 47.79 -1.07 -33.02
CA ALA A 20 47.54 0.38 -33.09
C ALA A 20 46.08 0.77 -32.77
N ASP A 21 45.17 -0.22 -32.71
CA ASP A 21 43.75 -0.10 -32.38
C ASP A 21 43.42 -0.57 -30.94
N ASP A 22 44.41 -0.64 -30.04
CA ASP A 22 44.22 -1.14 -28.67
C ASP A 22 43.57 -0.08 -27.74
N PRO A 23 42.30 -0.24 -27.29
CA PRO A 23 41.68 0.64 -26.31
C PRO A 23 42.40 0.65 -24.95
N GLY A 24 43.29 -0.33 -24.69
CA GLY A 24 44.20 -0.34 -23.54
C GLY A 24 45.12 0.89 -23.47
N ARG A 25 45.42 1.56 -24.59
CA ARG A 25 46.21 2.81 -24.63
C ARG A 25 45.51 4.02 -24.00
N LEU A 26 44.18 3.99 -23.90
CA LEU A 26 43.38 5.04 -23.28
C LEU A 26 43.14 4.78 -21.79
N PHE A 27 43.43 3.59 -21.29
CA PHE A 27 43.28 3.30 -19.88
C PHE A 27 44.44 3.89 -19.07
N ARG A 28 44.12 4.77 -18.12
CA ARG A 28 45.08 5.40 -17.21
C ARG A 28 44.58 5.19 -15.78
N PRO A 29 45.35 4.60 -14.85
CA PRO A 29 44.86 4.27 -13.51
C PRO A 29 44.22 5.44 -12.75
N ILE A 30 44.64 6.67 -13.05
CA ILE A 30 44.10 7.89 -12.42
C ILE A 30 42.60 8.08 -12.62
N ILE A 31 41.99 7.54 -13.68
CA ILE A 31 40.55 7.66 -13.94
C ILE A 31 39.68 6.95 -12.90
N LEU A 32 40.28 6.10 -12.07
CA LEU A 32 39.60 5.38 -11.00
C LEU A 32 39.60 6.12 -9.67
N LEU A 33 40.30 7.26 -9.56
CA LEU A 33 40.29 8.08 -8.36
C LEU A 33 38.91 8.70 -8.13
N ASP A 34 38.58 8.93 -6.87
CA ASP A 34 37.41 9.70 -6.48
C ASP A 34 37.80 11.18 -6.32
N PRO A 35 36.90 12.13 -6.63
CA PRO A 35 37.15 13.54 -6.41
C PRO A 35 37.34 13.86 -4.92
N ASP A 36 38.34 14.69 -4.61
CA ASP A 36 38.57 15.18 -3.24
C ASP A 36 37.56 16.28 -2.84
N LEU A 37 36.96 16.97 -3.83
CA LEU A 37 35.90 17.98 -3.64
C LEU A 37 34.63 17.55 -4.37
N VAL A 38 33.50 17.55 -3.64
CA VAL A 38 32.17 17.34 -4.21
C VAL A 38 31.22 18.35 -3.57
N THR A 39 30.74 19.31 -4.36
CA THR A 39 29.81 20.36 -3.91
C THR A 39 28.69 20.58 -4.93
N ALA A 40 27.63 21.29 -4.55
CA ALA A 40 26.59 21.69 -5.50
C ALA A 40 27.06 22.91 -6.34
N PRO A 41 26.63 23.04 -7.62
CA PRO A 41 25.79 22.12 -8.38
C PRO A 41 26.60 20.93 -8.94
N GLN A 42 25.94 19.77 -8.98
CA GLN A 42 26.52 18.47 -9.37
C GLN A 42 26.71 18.17 -10.88
N PRO A 43 26.17 18.93 -11.87
CA PRO A 43 26.22 18.58 -13.30
C PRO A 43 27.59 18.16 -13.85
N TRP A 44 28.68 18.80 -13.38
CA TRP A 44 30.02 18.54 -13.88
C TRP A 44 30.65 17.23 -13.34
N LEU A 45 30.20 16.70 -12.18
CA LEU A 45 30.83 15.57 -11.49
C LEU A 45 30.92 14.29 -12.34
N GLY A 46 30.02 14.13 -13.32
CA GLY A 46 30.05 13.03 -14.28
C GLY A 46 31.26 13.05 -15.24
N HIS A 47 31.98 14.16 -15.35
CA HIS A 47 33.17 14.31 -16.19
C HIS A 47 34.50 14.23 -15.42
N THR A 48 34.46 14.13 -14.08
CA THR A 48 35.67 14.04 -13.23
C THR A 48 36.68 12.98 -13.70
N PRO A 49 36.29 11.73 -14.04
CA PRO A 49 37.25 10.74 -14.53
C PRO A 49 37.94 11.16 -15.83
N PHE A 50 37.23 11.91 -16.70
CA PHE A 50 37.82 12.44 -17.93
C PHE A 50 38.77 13.61 -17.66
N ALA A 51 38.47 14.48 -16.69
CA ALA A 51 39.40 15.51 -16.25
C ALA A 51 40.72 14.91 -15.73
N PHE A 52 40.65 13.83 -14.95
CA PHE A 52 41.85 13.09 -14.54
C PHE A 52 42.60 12.48 -15.73
N TRP A 53 41.86 11.91 -16.68
CA TRP A 53 42.43 11.33 -17.89
C TRP A 53 43.18 12.37 -18.73
N ILE A 54 42.55 13.50 -19.05
CA ILE A 54 43.13 14.51 -19.95
C ILE A 54 44.37 15.15 -19.34
N MET A 55 44.45 15.31 -18.02
CA MET A 55 45.65 15.82 -17.35
C MET A 55 46.84 14.86 -17.47
N ASP A 56 46.63 13.55 -17.35
CA ASP A 56 47.71 12.59 -17.56
C ASP A 56 48.03 12.37 -19.05
N ALA A 57 47.04 12.51 -19.93
CA ALA A 57 47.23 12.38 -21.38
C ALA A 57 47.96 13.57 -22.00
N LEU A 58 47.59 14.79 -21.60
CA LEU A 58 48.13 16.03 -22.15
C LEU A 58 49.40 16.48 -21.41
N ARG A 59 49.46 16.27 -20.08
CA ARG A 59 50.51 16.79 -19.19
C ARG A 59 50.80 18.27 -19.46
N PRO A 60 49.79 19.15 -19.29
CA PRO A 60 49.91 20.56 -19.66
C PRO A 60 50.96 21.25 -18.78
N LYS A 61 51.76 22.16 -19.36
CA LYS A 61 52.57 23.10 -18.58
C LYS A 61 51.69 24.15 -17.92
N ARG A 62 50.58 24.50 -18.56
CA ARG A 62 49.61 25.47 -18.06
C ARG A 62 48.18 25.06 -18.36
N PHE A 63 47.36 25.10 -17.33
CA PHE A 63 45.92 24.86 -17.38
C PHE A 63 45.18 26.13 -16.91
N VAL A 64 44.13 26.53 -17.64
CA VAL A 64 43.27 27.64 -17.25
C VAL A 64 41.81 27.21 -17.34
N GLU A 65 41.01 27.59 -16.35
CA GLU A 65 39.56 27.43 -16.34
C GLU A 65 38.87 28.79 -16.26
N LEU A 66 37.83 28.96 -17.08
CA LEU A 66 36.94 30.11 -17.09
C LEU A 66 35.57 29.66 -16.56
N GLY A 67 35.06 30.32 -15.52
CA GLY A 67 33.75 30.01 -14.93
C GLY A 67 33.80 28.93 -13.86
N THR A 68 34.67 29.08 -12.86
CA THR A 68 34.95 28.05 -11.85
C THR A 68 33.82 27.79 -10.85
N HIS A 69 32.91 28.75 -10.61
CA HIS A 69 31.77 28.59 -9.70
C HIS A 69 32.17 28.03 -8.31
N SER A 70 31.68 26.83 -7.94
CA SER A 70 31.93 26.12 -6.68
C SER A 70 33.19 25.26 -6.72
N GLY A 71 33.82 25.15 -7.90
CA GLY A 71 35.14 24.60 -8.09
C GLY A 71 35.23 23.09 -8.26
N ASN A 72 34.12 22.38 -8.48
CA ASN A 72 34.11 20.93 -8.75
C ASN A 72 35.04 20.55 -9.90
N SER A 73 34.93 21.27 -11.02
CA SER A 73 35.75 21.11 -12.22
C SER A 73 37.22 21.40 -11.95
N TYR A 74 37.51 22.62 -11.50
CA TYR A 74 38.85 23.09 -11.26
C TYR A 74 39.60 22.23 -10.25
N ALA A 75 38.93 21.83 -9.15
CA ALA A 75 39.53 20.99 -8.12
C ALA A 75 39.91 19.62 -8.67
N ALA A 76 39.12 19.02 -9.56
CA ALA A 76 39.47 17.74 -10.19
C ALA A 76 40.73 17.87 -11.05
N PHE A 77 40.87 18.94 -11.83
CA PHE A 77 42.10 19.20 -12.59
C PHE A 77 43.31 19.41 -11.67
N CYS A 78 43.18 20.22 -10.61
CA CYS A 78 44.27 20.44 -9.64
C CYS A 78 44.62 19.18 -8.84
N GLN A 79 43.63 18.37 -8.49
CA GLN A 79 43.83 17.07 -7.85
C GLN A 79 44.66 16.16 -8.77
N ALA A 80 44.35 16.11 -10.08
CA ALA A 80 45.16 15.34 -11.02
C ALA A 80 46.62 15.84 -11.08
N VAL A 81 46.85 17.16 -11.11
CA VAL A 81 48.21 17.75 -11.07
C VAL A 81 48.97 17.27 -9.84
N GLN A 82 48.34 17.37 -8.66
CA GLN A 82 48.95 16.98 -7.40
C GLN A 82 49.24 15.47 -7.35
N ARG A 83 48.28 14.63 -7.77
CA ARG A 83 48.42 13.16 -7.73
C ARG A 83 49.45 12.63 -8.72
N LEU A 84 49.60 13.28 -9.87
CA LEU A 84 50.58 12.92 -10.91
C LEU A 84 51.95 13.59 -10.71
N GLY A 85 52.05 14.57 -9.80
CA GLY A 85 53.27 15.35 -9.58
C GLY A 85 53.67 16.19 -10.81
N LEU A 86 52.69 16.75 -11.53
CA LEU A 86 52.98 17.52 -12.75
C LEU A 86 53.51 18.92 -12.42
N PRO A 87 54.50 19.44 -13.17
CA PRO A 87 54.96 20.83 -13.05
C PRO A 87 54.00 21.80 -13.77
N THR A 88 52.69 21.66 -13.52
CA THR A 88 51.63 22.42 -14.18
C THR A 88 51.28 23.67 -13.38
N ALA A 89 51.31 24.83 -14.03
CA ALA A 89 50.73 26.05 -13.46
C ALA A 89 49.23 26.11 -13.77
N CYS A 90 48.38 26.25 -12.75
CA CYS A 90 46.92 26.32 -12.90
C CYS A 90 46.40 27.73 -12.60
N ALA A 91 45.36 28.17 -13.33
CA ALA A 91 44.62 29.38 -12.97
C ALA A 91 43.11 29.19 -13.15
N ALA A 92 42.33 29.54 -12.14
CA ALA A 92 40.88 29.64 -12.20
C ALA A 92 40.49 31.11 -12.33
N VAL A 93 39.64 31.43 -13.30
CA VAL A 93 39.17 32.79 -13.55
C VAL A 93 37.66 32.82 -13.41
N ASP A 94 37.17 33.65 -12.50
CA ASP A 94 35.75 33.93 -12.30
C ASP A 94 35.63 35.27 -11.52
N ARG A 95 34.50 35.96 -11.61
CA ARG A 95 34.19 37.10 -10.73
C ARG A 95 33.67 36.62 -9.37
N TRP A 96 33.14 35.41 -9.30
CA TRP A 96 32.40 34.85 -8.17
C TRP A 96 31.22 35.74 -7.71
N THR A 97 30.52 36.32 -8.67
CA THR A 97 29.31 37.14 -8.43
C THR A 97 28.06 36.55 -9.11
N GLY A 98 28.23 35.48 -9.88
CA GLY A 98 27.22 34.87 -10.73
C GLY A 98 26.92 35.63 -12.02
N ASP A 99 26.06 35.03 -12.83
CA ASP A 99 25.62 35.52 -14.13
C ASP A 99 24.10 35.28 -14.33
N PRO A 100 23.48 35.85 -15.38
CA PRO A 100 22.04 35.74 -15.61
C PRO A 100 21.48 34.31 -15.78
N GLN A 101 22.32 33.31 -16.08
CA GLN A 101 21.94 31.91 -16.29
C GLN A 101 22.25 31.04 -15.07
N ALA A 102 23.38 31.24 -14.39
CA ALA A 102 23.74 30.55 -13.15
C ALA A 102 23.02 31.11 -11.90
N GLY A 103 22.48 32.34 -11.99
CA GLY A 103 21.98 33.10 -10.85
C GLY A 103 23.11 33.76 -10.06
N GLY A 104 22.80 34.84 -9.34
CA GLY A 104 23.79 35.49 -8.46
C GLY A 104 24.06 34.62 -7.21
N TYR A 105 25.32 34.25 -6.96
CA TYR A 105 25.73 33.56 -5.74
C TYR A 105 26.45 34.49 -4.77
N GLY A 106 26.32 34.22 -3.47
CA GLY A 106 26.92 35.02 -2.40
C GLY A 106 28.43 34.83 -2.27
N GLU A 107 29.09 35.76 -1.56
CA GLU A 107 30.53 35.74 -1.26
C GLU A 107 31.02 34.41 -0.65
N GLU A 108 30.13 33.71 0.04
CA GLU A 108 30.35 32.40 0.65
C GLU A 108 30.84 31.33 -0.32
N VAL A 109 30.43 31.37 -1.60
CA VAL A 109 30.90 30.39 -2.61
C VAL A 109 32.39 30.57 -2.86
N TYR A 110 32.85 31.81 -3.05
CA TYR A 110 34.26 32.11 -3.19
C TYR A 110 35.05 31.76 -1.93
N GLN A 111 34.58 32.16 -0.76
CA GLN A 111 35.30 31.94 0.51
C GLN A 111 35.45 30.45 0.84
N THR A 112 34.40 29.67 0.58
CA THR A 112 34.43 28.21 0.80
C THR A 112 35.44 27.56 -0.14
N PHE A 113 35.38 27.91 -1.43
CA PHE A 113 36.27 27.32 -2.41
C PHE A 113 37.72 27.79 -2.24
N SER A 114 37.96 29.07 -1.99
CA SER A 114 39.31 29.61 -1.76
C SER A 114 39.98 28.99 -0.55
N THR A 115 39.25 28.77 0.55
CA THR A 115 39.76 28.07 1.73
C THR A 115 40.16 26.63 1.41
N TYR A 116 39.32 25.91 0.65
CA TYR A 116 39.63 24.54 0.22
C TYR A 116 40.84 24.50 -0.71
N HIS A 117 40.87 25.41 -1.70
CA HIS A 117 41.89 25.54 -2.73
C HIS A 117 43.24 25.90 -2.11
N ASP A 118 43.32 26.96 -1.31
CA ASP A 118 44.59 27.50 -0.83
C ASP A 118 45.29 26.52 0.11
N ALA A 119 44.52 25.76 0.88
CA ALA A 119 45.03 24.70 1.74
C ALA A 119 45.71 23.55 0.96
N ARG A 120 45.40 23.38 -0.33
CA ARG A 120 45.81 22.19 -1.12
C ARG A 120 46.65 22.51 -2.35
N TYR A 121 46.35 23.60 -3.06
CA TYR A 121 46.80 23.84 -4.43
C TYR A 121 47.54 25.17 -4.62
N ALA A 122 47.58 26.06 -3.61
CA ALA A 122 48.23 27.38 -3.71
C ALA A 122 49.70 27.37 -4.19
N ALA A 123 50.40 26.25 -4.01
CA ALA A 123 51.80 26.11 -4.45
C ALA A 123 51.98 26.16 -5.99
N PHE A 124 50.96 25.81 -6.77
CA PHE A 124 51.02 25.76 -8.24
C PHE A 124 49.78 26.33 -8.93
N SER A 125 48.77 26.76 -8.17
CA SER A 125 47.48 27.21 -8.65
C SER A 125 47.11 28.59 -8.09
N ARG A 126 46.47 29.44 -8.91
CA ARG A 126 45.99 30.77 -8.51
C ARG A 126 44.51 30.95 -8.82
N LEU A 127 43.77 31.60 -7.91
CA LEU A 127 42.40 32.07 -8.15
C LEU A 127 42.44 33.53 -8.60
N MET A 128 41.88 33.84 -9.76
CA MET A 128 41.89 35.17 -10.38
C MET A 128 40.49 35.76 -10.37
N ARG A 129 40.23 36.64 -9.41
CA ARG A 129 38.91 37.25 -9.20
C ARG A 129 38.69 38.46 -10.11
N MET A 130 38.46 38.21 -11.39
CA MET A 130 38.32 39.22 -12.45
C MET A 130 37.53 38.68 -13.64
N SER A 131 37.26 39.50 -14.66
CA SER A 131 36.65 39.00 -15.91
C SER A 131 37.63 38.17 -16.75
N PHE A 132 37.08 37.36 -17.65
CA PHE A 132 37.86 36.54 -18.57
C PHE A 132 38.73 37.40 -19.49
N ASP A 133 38.21 38.54 -19.97
CA ASP A 133 38.94 39.48 -20.82
C ASP A 133 40.14 40.11 -20.11
N GLU A 134 39.96 40.54 -18.84
CA GLU A 134 41.06 41.09 -18.03
C GLU A 134 42.13 40.03 -17.78
N ALA A 135 41.71 38.80 -17.43
CA ALA A 135 42.63 37.71 -17.17
C ALA A 135 43.40 37.29 -18.43
N ALA A 136 42.81 37.36 -19.63
CA ALA A 136 43.49 37.01 -20.87
C ALA A 136 44.77 37.84 -21.11
N GLY A 137 44.81 39.09 -20.62
CA GLY A 137 46.00 39.97 -20.67
C GLY A 137 47.17 39.48 -19.82
N GLU A 138 46.92 38.65 -18.80
CA GLU A 138 47.93 38.08 -17.88
C GLU A 138 48.62 36.83 -18.45
N PHE A 139 48.18 36.35 -19.62
CA PHE A 139 48.74 35.17 -20.28
C PHE A 139 49.40 35.55 -21.61
N ALA A 140 50.63 35.08 -21.82
CA ALA A 140 51.33 35.22 -23.09
C ALA A 140 50.66 34.35 -24.17
N ASP A 141 50.75 34.79 -25.42
CA ASP A 141 50.29 34.01 -26.57
C ASP A 141 51.04 32.68 -26.67
N GLY A 142 50.34 31.62 -27.09
CA GLY A 142 50.93 30.28 -27.22
C GLY A 142 51.32 29.60 -25.91
N SER A 143 50.84 30.07 -24.76
CA SER A 143 51.33 29.65 -23.44
C SER A 143 50.41 28.71 -22.64
N ILE A 144 49.18 28.47 -23.11
CA ILE A 144 48.18 27.62 -22.46
C ILE A 144 48.05 26.30 -23.22
N ASP A 145 48.25 25.18 -22.53
CA ASP A 145 48.13 23.85 -23.13
C ASP A 145 46.71 23.28 -23.00
N LEU A 146 46.00 23.60 -21.91
CA LEU A 146 44.62 23.20 -21.66
C LEU A 146 43.79 24.39 -21.21
N LEU A 147 42.67 24.63 -21.89
CA LEU A 147 41.68 25.64 -21.53
C LEU A 147 40.33 24.97 -21.31
N HIS A 148 39.66 25.25 -20.20
CA HIS A 148 38.29 24.84 -19.94
C HIS A 148 37.39 26.08 -19.92
N ILE A 149 36.36 26.09 -20.77
CA ILE A 149 35.39 27.18 -20.88
C ILE A 149 34.05 26.67 -20.34
N ASP A 150 33.65 27.18 -19.18
CA ASP A 150 32.43 26.83 -18.43
C ASP A 150 31.77 28.12 -17.88
N GLY A 151 31.71 29.13 -18.76
CA GLY A 151 31.19 30.48 -18.46
C GLY A 151 29.74 30.69 -18.90
N LEU A 152 29.40 31.89 -19.37
CA LEU A 152 28.03 32.18 -19.82
C LEU A 152 27.67 31.36 -21.07
N HIS A 153 26.56 30.63 -21.02
CA HIS A 153 26.23 29.61 -22.03
C HIS A 153 25.48 30.14 -23.27
N SER A 154 25.37 31.46 -23.45
CA SER A 154 24.87 32.05 -24.69
C SER A 154 25.87 31.89 -25.85
N TYR A 155 25.39 31.81 -27.08
CA TYR A 155 26.25 31.61 -28.26
C TYR A 155 27.30 32.73 -28.39
N GLU A 156 26.86 33.98 -28.23
CA GLU A 156 27.69 35.17 -28.39
C GLU A 156 28.80 35.23 -27.33
N ALA A 157 28.49 34.89 -26.08
CA ALA A 157 29.46 34.93 -24.98
C ALA A 157 30.53 33.85 -25.14
N VAL A 158 30.14 32.59 -25.36
CA VAL A 158 31.11 31.49 -25.50
C VAL A 158 31.96 31.65 -26.77
N ARG A 159 31.41 32.24 -27.84
CA ARG A 159 32.14 32.59 -29.07
C ARG A 159 33.20 33.66 -28.76
N HIS A 160 32.81 34.72 -28.07
CA HIS A 160 33.73 35.79 -27.66
C HIS A 160 34.88 35.24 -26.80
N ASP A 161 34.57 34.45 -25.78
CA ASP A 161 35.57 33.83 -24.90
C ASP A 161 36.55 32.95 -25.70
N PHE A 162 36.04 32.12 -26.62
CA PHE A 162 36.90 31.32 -27.49
C PHE A 162 37.82 32.20 -28.34
N ASP A 163 37.31 33.25 -28.99
CA ASP A 163 38.10 34.09 -29.89
C ASP A 163 39.17 34.90 -29.15
N VAL A 164 38.87 35.39 -27.95
CA VAL A 164 39.81 36.11 -27.07
C VAL A 164 40.93 35.20 -26.57
N TRP A 165 40.59 33.97 -26.18
CA TRP A 165 41.56 33.04 -25.58
C TRP A 165 42.31 32.18 -26.60
N ARG A 166 41.80 32.03 -27.82
CA ARG A 166 42.43 31.22 -28.89
C ARG A 166 43.90 31.59 -29.16
N PRO A 167 44.33 32.87 -29.25
CA PRO A 167 45.74 33.23 -29.41
C PRO A 167 46.64 32.77 -28.24
N LYS A 168 46.07 32.53 -27.06
CA LYS A 168 46.79 32.07 -25.87
C LYS A 168 47.10 30.58 -25.91
N MET A 169 46.45 29.82 -26.78
CA MET A 169 46.61 28.37 -26.90
C MET A 169 47.94 28.00 -27.57
N SER A 170 48.65 27.05 -26.97
CA SER A 170 49.93 26.56 -27.48
C SER A 170 49.75 25.64 -28.70
N ARG A 171 50.88 25.22 -29.29
CA ARG A 171 50.90 24.18 -30.34
C ARG A 171 50.32 22.84 -29.88
N ARG A 172 50.23 22.60 -28.57
CA ARG A 172 49.62 21.38 -27.98
C ARG A 172 48.19 21.64 -27.47
N GLY A 173 47.63 22.83 -27.76
CA GLY A 173 46.43 23.36 -27.14
C GLY A 173 45.18 22.50 -27.33
N VAL A 174 44.49 22.23 -26.22
CA VAL A 174 43.16 21.60 -26.17
C VAL A 174 42.19 22.54 -25.45
N VAL A 175 40.99 22.71 -26.01
CA VAL A 175 39.90 23.48 -25.39
C VAL A 175 38.76 22.54 -25.03
N LEU A 176 38.24 22.67 -23.81
CA LEU A 176 37.08 21.94 -23.32
C LEU A 176 35.87 22.87 -23.27
N PHE A 177 34.73 22.39 -23.78
CA PHE A 177 33.44 23.07 -23.73
C PHE A 177 32.44 22.22 -22.97
N HIS A 178 31.88 22.77 -21.90
CA HIS A 178 30.81 22.12 -21.15
C HIS A 178 29.42 22.39 -21.78
N ASP A 179 28.40 21.63 -21.38
CA ASP A 179 27.00 21.78 -21.83
C ASP A 179 26.73 21.71 -23.35
N ILE A 180 27.58 20.99 -24.11
CA ILE A 180 27.41 20.87 -25.57
C ILE A 180 26.15 20.08 -25.99
N ALA A 181 25.49 19.36 -25.07
CA ALA A 181 24.25 18.62 -25.32
C ALA A 181 22.98 19.41 -24.93
N GLU A 182 23.10 20.56 -24.26
CA GLU A 182 21.93 21.37 -23.88
C GLU A 182 21.34 22.12 -25.09
N ARG A 183 19.99 22.12 -25.19
CA ARG A 183 19.24 22.69 -26.33
C ARG A 183 18.13 23.65 -25.90
N ARG A 184 18.15 24.15 -24.66
CA ARG A 184 17.13 25.04 -24.09
C ARG A 184 17.22 26.44 -24.71
N GLU A 185 16.13 27.20 -24.64
CA GLU A 185 16.09 28.58 -25.10
C GLU A 185 17.12 29.44 -24.34
N GLY A 186 17.97 30.18 -25.06
CA GLY A 186 19.07 30.96 -24.47
C GLY A 186 20.43 30.24 -24.32
N PHE A 187 20.49 28.91 -24.55
CA PHE A 187 21.75 28.14 -24.59
C PHE A 187 22.28 28.00 -26.03
N GLY A 188 23.54 28.39 -26.24
CA GLY A 188 24.19 28.47 -27.55
C GLY A 188 25.52 27.73 -27.68
N VAL A 189 26.04 27.13 -26.62
CA VAL A 189 27.33 26.40 -26.65
C VAL A 189 27.34 25.28 -27.68
N TRP A 190 26.22 24.57 -27.83
CA TRP A 190 26.08 23.51 -28.82
C TRP A 190 26.23 23.98 -30.28
N ARG A 191 25.77 25.20 -30.60
CA ARG A 191 25.90 25.79 -31.95
C ARG A 191 27.35 26.08 -32.26
N LEU A 192 28.04 26.72 -31.30
CA LEU A 192 29.47 26.99 -31.39
C LEU A 192 30.27 25.68 -31.54
N TRP A 193 29.92 24.67 -30.75
CA TRP A 193 30.56 23.36 -30.80
C TRP A 193 30.41 22.70 -32.19
N GLU A 194 29.22 22.72 -32.78
CA GLU A 194 29.00 22.17 -34.13
C GLU A 194 29.85 22.88 -35.20
N GLU A 195 29.99 24.20 -35.11
CA GLU A 195 30.84 24.99 -36.03
C GLU A 195 32.32 24.66 -35.86
N LEU A 196 32.82 24.60 -34.62
CA LEU A 196 34.23 24.38 -34.34
C LEU A 196 34.66 22.93 -34.57
N SER A 197 33.84 21.95 -34.17
CA SER A 197 34.15 20.53 -34.33
C SER A 197 34.13 20.06 -35.78
N ALA A 198 33.53 20.82 -36.69
CA ALA A 198 33.58 20.57 -38.13
C ALA A 198 34.96 20.92 -38.74
N VAL A 199 35.72 21.83 -38.12
CA VAL A 199 36.98 22.38 -38.68
C VAL A 199 38.22 22.04 -37.86
N HIS A 200 38.04 21.54 -36.64
CA HIS A 200 39.12 21.11 -35.74
C HIS A 200 38.97 19.63 -35.36
N PRO A 201 40.07 18.90 -35.09
CA PRO A 201 40.00 17.60 -34.44
C PRO A 201 39.20 17.69 -33.13
N ALA A 202 38.22 16.81 -32.95
CA ALA A 202 37.27 16.91 -31.84
C ALA A 202 36.88 15.55 -31.28
N PHE A 203 36.44 15.52 -30.02
CA PHE A 203 35.77 14.40 -29.37
C PHE A 203 34.64 14.92 -28.50
N SER A 204 33.53 14.18 -28.36
CA SER A 204 32.39 14.62 -27.55
C SER A 204 31.80 13.52 -26.68
N PHE A 205 31.43 13.87 -25.46
CA PHE A 205 30.60 13.07 -24.55
C PHE A 205 29.13 13.51 -24.63
N ARG A 206 28.22 12.58 -24.30
CA ARG A 206 26.77 12.81 -24.33
C ARG A 206 26.12 12.79 -22.93
N HIS A 207 26.80 12.25 -21.93
CA HIS A 207 26.33 12.21 -20.54
C HIS A 207 26.66 13.53 -19.83
N ALA A 208 26.06 13.75 -18.66
CA ALA A 208 26.32 14.93 -17.81
C ALA A 208 26.31 16.25 -18.62
N HIS A 209 25.19 16.50 -19.33
CA HIS A 209 24.97 17.67 -20.19
C HIS A 209 25.93 17.83 -21.39
N GLY A 210 26.83 16.87 -21.58
CA GLY A 210 27.77 16.79 -22.70
C GLY A 210 29.05 17.58 -22.47
N LEU A 211 30.17 17.03 -22.93
CA LEU A 211 31.48 17.69 -22.87
C LEU A 211 32.17 17.57 -24.24
N GLY A 212 32.55 18.71 -24.81
CA GLY A 212 33.30 18.83 -26.05
C GLY A 212 34.80 18.98 -25.79
N VAL A 213 35.62 18.26 -26.53
CA VAL A 213 37.09 18.29 -26.47
C VAL A 213 37.62 18.70 -27.83
N LEU A 214 38.21 19.88 -27.96
CA LEU A 214 38.64 20.47 -29.22
C LEU A 214 40.16 20.60 -29.30
N GLY A 215 40.79 20.03 -30.33
CA GLY A 215 42.22 20.20 -30.62
C GLY A 215 42.46 21.47 -31.45
N VAL A 216 42.96 22.52 -30.82
CA VAL A 216 43.26 23.80 -31.50
C VAL A 216 44.73 23.96 -31.88
N GLY A 217 45.61 23.22 -31.20
CA GLY A 217 47.03 23.11 -31.54
C GLY A 217 47.31 22.11 -32.65
N ASP A 218 48.45 22.26 -33.32
CA ASP A 218 48.89 21.41 -34.43
C ASP A 218 49.79 20.23 -34.01
N ASP A 219 50.16 20.13 -32.74
CA ASP A 219 51.01 19.07 -32.17
C ASP A 219 50.47 18.51 -30.82
N PRO A 220 49.20 18.06 -30.72
CA PRO A 220 48.71 17.44 -29.50
C PRO A 220 49.40 16.08 -29.25
N PRO A 221 49.56 15.63 -27.99
CA PRO A 221 50.21 14.35 -27.67
C PRO A 221 49.53 13.13 -28.29
N GLU A 222 50.26 12.03 -28.44
CA GLU A 222 49.77 10.80 -29.10
C GLU A 222 48.43 10.31 -28.53
N ALA A 223 48.27 10.27 -27.20
CA ALA A 223 47.04 9.83 -26.57
C ALA A 223 45.82 10.72 -26.90
N VAL A 224 46.03 12.03 -27.03
CA VAL A 224 44.99 12.99 -27.40
C VAL A 224 44.67 12.89 -28.90
N ARG A 225 45.68 12.70 -29.76
CA ARG A 225 45.47 12.40 -31.18
C ARG A 225 44.69 11.12 -31.39
N ALA A 226 44.98 10.08 -30.61
CA ALA A 226 44.25 8.81 -30.65
C ALA A 226 42.77 9.01 -30.29
N LEU A 227 42.47 9.82 -29.26
CA LEU A 227 41.09 10.16 -28.90
C LEU A 227 40.33 10.81 -30.08
N PHE A 228 40.94 11.77 -30.77
CA PHE A 228 40.32 12.41 -31.95
C PHE A 228 40.18 11.46 -33.14
N ALA A 229 41.16 10.58 -33.37
CA ALA A 229 41.09 9.57 -34.42
C ALA A 229 39.92 8.61 -34.22
N VAL A 230 39.60 8.23 -32.97
CA VAL A 230 38.45 7.37 -32.67
C VAL A 230 37.11 8.04 -33.00
N GLN A 231 36.95 9.34 -32.69
CA GLN A 231 35.74 10.08 -33.09
C GLN A 231 35.60 10.15 -34.62
N ALA A 232 36.70 10.38 -35.34
CA ALA A 232 36.69 10.45 -36.81
C ALA A 232 36.41 9.08 -37.45
N GLY A 233 36.89 7.99 -36.85
CA GLY A 233 36.66 6.62 -37.33
C GLY A 233 35.26 6.06 -37.03
N GLY A 234 34.62 6.53 -35.94
CA GLY A 234 33.31 6.05 -35.49
C GLY A 234 33.30 4.59 -35.03
N GLY A 235 32.10 4.00 -34.89
CA GLY A 235 31.93 2.58 -34.58
C GLY A 235 32.12 2.19 -33.10
N ALA A 236 32.28 0.89 -32.84
CA ALA A 236 32.22 0.32 -31.50
C ALA A 236 33.25 0.91 -30.51
N ALA A 237 34.47 1.22 -30.96
CA ALA A 237 35.50 1.80 -30.10
C ALA A 237 35.11 3.19 -29.55
N LEU A 238 34.39 3.99 -30.33
CA LEU A 238 33.88 5.29 -29.89
C LEU A 238 32.82 5.13 -28.80
N ASP A 239 31.90 4.17 -28.98
CA ASP A 239 30.85 3.90 -28.02
C ASP A 239 31.41 3.29 -26.72
N GLU A 240 32.44 2.44 -26.81
CA GLU A 240 33.13 1.86 -25.66
C GLU A 240 33.81 2.93 -24.78
N ILE A 241 34.52 3.89 -25.38
CA ILE A 241 35.18 4.98 -24.63
C ILE A 241 34.14 5.87 -23.96
N ARG A 242 33.07 6.23 -24.69
CA ARG A 242 31.97 7.03 -24.13
C ARG A 242 31.31 6.31 -22.96
N LEU A 243 31.01 5.03 -23.13
CA LEU A 243 30.38 4.21 -22.10
C LEU A 243 31.29 4.03 -20.87
N LEU A 244 32.60 3.88 -21.07
CA LEU A 244 33.57 3.81 -19.97
C LEU A 244 33.53 5.06 -19.10
N PHE A 245 33.70 6.24 -19.69
CA PHE A 245 33.70 7.50 -18.95
C PHE A 245 32.32 7.83 -18.37
N GLN A 246 31.24 7.49 -19.06
CA GLN A 246 29.88 7.60 -18.52
C GLN A 246 29.73 6.75 -17.25
N ARG A 247 30.11 5.47 -17.28
CA ARG A 247 29.98 4.57 -16.11
C ARG A 247 30.86 5.01 -14.95
N LEU A 248 32.08 5.47 -15.22
CA LEU A 248 32.96 6.01 -14.19
C LEU A 248 32.38 7.30 -13.58
N GLY A 249 31.80 8.18 -14.41
CA GLY A 249 31.12 9.39 -13.95
C GLY A 249 29.88 9.08 -13.10
N GLU A 250 29.03 8.15 -13.55
CA GLU A 250 27.87 7.68 -12.80
C GLU A 250 28.25 7.09 -11.44
N ARG A 251 29.40 6.40 -11.35
CA ARG A 251 29.93 5.90 -10.07
C ARG A 251 30.22 7.03 -9.10
N VAL A 252 30.87 8.11 -9.57
CA VAL A 252 31.19 9.29 -8.74
C VAL A 252 29.91 9.96 -8.24
N VAL A 253 28.93 10.18 -9.14
CA VAL A 253 27.64 10.80 -8.78
C VAL A 253 26.88 9.94 -7.77
N ARG A 254 26.78 8.62 -8.01
CA ARG A 254 26.08 7.69 -7.10
C ARG A 254 26.75 7.59 -5.74
N GLY A 255 28.09 7.59 -5.70
CA GLY A 255 28.85 7.57 -4.44
C GLY A 255 28.54 8.76 -3.54
N GLU A 256 28.30 9.93 -4.12
CA GLU A 256 27.87 11.10 -3.35
C GLU A 256 26.44 10.97 -2.85
N THR A 257 25.50 10.56 -3.71
CA THR A 257 24.11 10.34 -3.30
C THR A 257 24.02 9.34 -2.14
N ILE A 258 24.85 8.28 -2.15
CA ILE A 258 24.91 7.31 -1.06
C ILE A 258 25.43 7.95 0.23
N ARG A 259 26.50 8.76 0.17
CA ARG A 259 27.04 9.46 1.35
C ARG A 259 26.04 10.44 1.96
N GLU A 260 25.33 11.21 1.14
CA GLU A 260 24.24 12.09 1.59
C GLU A 260 23.12 11.32 2.30
N LEU A 261 22.73 10.16 1.76
CA LEU A 261 21.73 9.29 2.36
C LEU A 261 22.20 8.66 3.67
N GLU A 262 23.47 8.25 3.76
CA GLU A 262 24.08 7.70 4.98
C GLU A 262 24.23 8.75 6.09
N GLU A 263 24.53 10.00 5.74
CA GLU A 263 24.54 11.11 6.70
C GLU A 263 23.14 11.41 7.21
N ARG A 264 22.14 11.44 6.31
CA ARG A 264 20.72 11.59 6.68
C ARG A 264 20.24 10.47 7.60
N ASP A 265 20.62 9.22 7.32
CA ASP A 265 20.30 8.07 8.17
C ASP A 265 20.98 8.17 9.55
N ARG A 266 22.24 8.63 9.61
CA ARG A 266 22.93 8.88 10.89
C ARG A 266 22.25 9.99 11.71
N GLU A 267 21.85 11.09 11.09
CA GLU A 267 21.11 12.17 11.75
C GLU A 267 19.77 11.67 12.29
N LEU A 268 19.03 10.89 11.49
CA LEU A 268 17.75 10.31 11.91
C LEU A 268 17.93 9.33 13.08
N ARG A 269 18.93 8.45 13.04
CA ARG A 269 19.23 7.53 14.13
C ARG A 269 19.65 8.25 15.41
N ALA A 270 20.45 9.32 15.30
CA ALA A 270 20.82 10.15 16.44
C ALA A 270 19.58 10.86 17.03
N GLY A 271 18.68 11.37 16.19
CA GLY A 271 17.40 11.94 16.62
C GLY A 271 16.51 10.94 17.36
N ILE A 272 16.37 9.73 16.82
CA ILE A 272 15.62 8.63 17.45
C ILE A 272 16.24 8.23 18.79
N ALA A 273 17.57 8.17 18.88
CA ALA A 273 18.27 7.83 20.12
C ALA A 273 18.04 8.90 21.20
N ALA A 274 18.15 10.19 20.85
CA ALA A 274 17.90 11.30 21.75
C ALA A 274 16.44 11.34 22.23
N GLU A 275 15.47 11.09 21.33
CA GLU A 275 14.06 11.01 21.70
C GLU A 275 13.77 9.81 22.62
N ARG A 276 14.41 8.66 22.37
CA ARG A 276 14.33 7.47 23.23
C ARG A 276 14.87 7.74 24.63
N GLU A 277 16.00 8.44 24.75
CA GLU A 277 16.60 8.80 26.03
C GLU A 277 15.70 9.80 26.81
N ALA A 278 15.13 10.79 26.11
CA ALA A 278 14.16 11.72 26.69
C ALA A 278 12.89 11.01 27.18
N LEU A 279 12.37 10.05 26.40
CA LEU A 279 11.21 9.23 26.80
C LEU A 279 11.52 8.31 27.98
N GLN A 280 12.75 7.78 28.08
CA GLN A 280 13.18 6.98 29.22
C GLN A 280 13.30 7.83 30.49
N ALA A 281 13.80 9.06 30.39
CA ALA A 281 13.83 10.01 31.50
C ALA A 281 12.41 10.41 31.95
N GLU A 282 11.50 10.70 31.00
CA GLU A 282 10.10 10.99 31.30
C GLU A 282 9.40 9.78 31.97
N ALA A 283 9.68 8.56 31.50
CA ALA A 283 9.16 7.34 32.10
C ALA A 283 9.68 7.12 33.53
N ALA A 284 10.96 7.40 33.80
CA ALA A 284 11.54 7.33 35.13
C ALA A 284 10.89 8.34 36.09
N ALA A 285 10.72 9.60 35.65
CA ALA A 285 10.05 10.64 36.43
C ALA A 285 8.57 10.29 36.70
N LEU A 286 7.88 9.70 35.72
CA LEU A 286 6.50 9.24 35.90
C LEU A 286 6.40 8.09 36.91
N ARG A 287 7.35 7.14 36.90
CA ARG A 287 7.40 6.06 37.91
C ARG A 287 7.59 6.60 39.32
N GLU A 288 8.46 7.59 39.50
CA GLU A 288 8.63 8.25 40.80
C GLU A 288 7.36 8.98 41.25
N ARG A 289 6.66 9.64 40.32
CA ARG A 289 5.38 10.31 40.58
C ARG A 289 4.26 9.33 40.94
N ILE A 290 4.21 8.17 40.28
CA ILE A 290 3.28 7.09 40.61
C ILE A 290 3.56 6.58 42.02
N ALA A 291 4.82 6.30 42.36
CA ALA A 291 5.20 5.88 43.71
C ALA A 291 4.85 6.94 44.78
N GLY A 292 4.96 8.23 44.43
CA GLY A 292 4.48 9.34 45.27
C GLY A 292 2.97 9.33 45.47
N GLN A 293 2.20 9.11 44.40
CA GLN A 293 0.74 9.04 44.47
C GLN A 293 0.25 7.80 45.23
N GLU A 294 0.92 6.66 45.11
CA GLU A 294 0.61 5.45 45.87
C GLU A 294 0.76 5.67 47.37
N ARG A 295 1.82 6.39 47.80
CA ARG A 295 2.00 6.82 49.19
C ARG A 295 0.86 7.74 49.65
N ALA A 296 0.51 8.75 48.85
CA ALA A 296 -0.58 9.66 49.17
C ALA A 296 -1.95 8.95 49.25
N ILE A 297 -2.20 7.95 48.39
CA ILE A 297 -3.40 7.11 48.43
C ILE A 297 -3.43 6.27 49.72
N ALA A 298 -2.28 5.72 50.14
CA ALA A 298 -2.18 4.97 51.38
C ALA A 298 -2.49 5.86 52.60
N GLU A 299 -1.95 7.08 52.65
CA GLU A 299 -2.25 8.07 53.70
C GLU A 299 -3.72 8.50 53.70
N ALA A 300 -4.29 8.78 52.52
CA ALA A 300 -5.69 9.15 52.38
C ALA A 300 -6.65 8.03 52.82
N LYS A 301 -6.31 6.76 52.56
CA LYS A 301 -7.05 5.60 53.08
C LYS A 301 -6.99 5.52 54.60
N GLY A 302 -5.83 5.84 55.21
CA GLY A 302 -5.70 5.96 56.66
C GLY A 302 -6.65 7.02 57.23
N CYS A 303 -6.63 8.23 56.66
CA CYS A 303 -7.54 9.32 57.06
C CYS A 303 -9.02 8.97 56.86
N LEU A 304 -9.37 8.30 55.77
CA LEU A 304 -10.75 7.88 55.51
C LEU A 304 -11.24 6.92 56.60
N THR A 305 -10.39 5.99 57.03
CA THR A 305 -10.72 5.03 58.10
C THR A 305 -10.94 5.74 59.45
N GLU A 306 -10.16 6.80 59.73
CA GLU A 306 -10.35 7.68 60.90
C GLU A 306 -11.71 8.41 60.82
N GLN A 307 -12.04 8.99 59.67
CA GLN A 307 -13.31 9.69 59.46
C GLN A 307 -14.52 8.75 59.50
N GLU A 308 -14.40 7.51 59.02
CA GLU A 308 -15.45 6.49 59.13
C GLU A 308 -15.74 6.15 60.61
N ARG A 309 -14.71 6.07 61.46
CA ARG A 309 -14.89 5.91 62.91
C ARG A 309 -15.58 7.12 63.53
N GLU A 310 -15.22 8.33 63.11
CA GLU A 310 -15.84 9.56 63.58
C GLU A 310 -17.32 9.67 63.14
N LEU A 311 -17.63 9.32 61.90
CA LEU A 311 -18.98 9.24 61.36
C LEU A 311 -19.83 8.22 62.12
N ALA A 312 -19.28 7.06 62.45
CA ALA A 312 -19.95 6.06 63.27
C ALA A 312 -20.23 6.58 64.71
N SER A 313 -19.34 7.42 65.25
CA SER A 313 -19.58 8.10 66.54
C SER A 313 -20.70 9.15 66.43
N ARG A 314 -20.66 10.00 65.40
CA ARG A 314 -21.67 11.03 65.15
C ARG A 314 -23.04 10.44 64.83
N ALA A 315 -23.10 9.31 64.11
CA ALA A 315 -24.35 8.60 63.83
C ALA A 315 -25.05 8.15 65.12
N ARG A 316 -24.29 7.62 66.09
CA ARG A 316 -24.84 7.28 67.43
C ARG A 316 -25.40 8.51 68.16
N MET A 317 -24.74 9.65 68.02
CA MET A 317 -25.19 10.91 68.63
C MET A 317 -26.43 11.49 67.92
N ILE A 318 -26.57 11.27 66.61
CA ILE A 318 -27.76 11.64 65.84
C ILE A 318 -28.95 10.77 66.27
N ASP A 319 -28.76 9.48 66.52
CA ASP A 319 -29.83 8.60 67.04
C ASP A 319 -30.29 9.07 68.43
N GLU A 320 -29.38 9.40 69.34
CA GLU A 320 -29.73 9.98 70.66
C GLU A 320 -30.47 11.32 70.55
N LEU A 321 -30.09 12.18 69.61
CA LEU A 321 -30.78 13.44 69.33
C LEU A 321 -32.15 13.22 68.67
N GLY A 322 -32.28 12.19 67.85
CA GLY A 322 -33.54 11.77 67.21
C GLY A 322 -34.58 11.36 68.24
N ASP A 323 -34.18 10.59 69.25
CA ASP A 323 -35.04 10.23 70.38
C ASP A 323 -35.48 11.46 71.20
N LEU A 324 -34.62 12.47 71.29
CA LEU A 324 -34.88 13.73 71.99
C LEU A 324 -35.80 14.66 71.18
N LEU A 325 -35.66 14.65 69.84
CA LEU A 325 -36.52 15.35 68.88
C LEU A 325 -37.93 14.75 68.85
N ALA A 326 -38.06 13.43 68.87
CA ALA A 326 -39.37 12.76 68.93
C ALA A 326 -40.16 13.17 70.19
N ARG A 327 -39.47 13.34 71.33
CA ARG A 327 -40.07 13.85 72.58
C ARG A 327 -40.46 15.33 72.48
N ARG A 328 -39.74 16.14 71.71
CA ARG A 328 -40.03 17.57 71.48
C ARG A 328 -41.13 17.78 70.44
N GLU A 329 -41.22 16.96 69.40
CA GLU A 329 -42.28 16.99 68.41
C GLU A 329 -43.65 16.67 69.03
N GLN A 330 -43.68 15.75 70.00
CA GLN A 330 -44.88 15.47 70.79
C GLN A 330 -45.32 16.67 71.66
N GLN A 331 -44.40 17.56 72.05
CA GLN A 331 -44.69 18.82 72.75
C GLN A 331 -45.07 19.97 71.81
N ILE A 332 -44.60 19.94 70.56
CA ILE A 332 -44.87 20.98 69.54
C ILE A 332 -46.22 20.72 68.84
N GLY A 333 -46.67 19.46 68.73
CA GLY A 333 -47.99 19.11 68.21
C GLY A 333 -49.16 19.70 69.02
N THR A 334 -48.96 19.96 70.31
CA THR A 334 -49.93 20.62 71.19
C THR A 334 -49.94 22.15 71.07
N LEU A 335 -48.96 22.75 70.39
CA LEU A 335 -48.75 24.20 70.30
C LEU A 335 -49.04 24.80 68.91
N LEU A 336 -49.44 23.99 67.92
CA LEU A 336 -49.61 24.41 66.53
C LEU A 336 -51.05 24.35 65.98
N THR A 337 -52.08 24.45 66.83
CA THR A 337 -53.44 24.89 66.40
C THR A 337 -53.51 26.41 66.19
N SER A 338 -52.45 27.03 65.68
CA SER A 338 -52.42 28.46 65.36
C SER A 338 -51.92 28.67 63.95
N THR A 339 -52.79 29.29 63.16
CA THR A 339 -52.64 29.64 61.75
C THR A 339 -51.60 30.74 61.55
N SER A 340 -50.57 30.46 60.74
CA SER A 340 -50.30 31.27 59.55
C SER A 340 -49.11 30.73 58.77
N TRP A 341 -49.46 29.99 57.73
CA TRP A 341 -48.73 29.92 56.48
C TRP A 341 -48.54 31.31 55.89
N ARG A 342 -47.32 31.67 55.47
CA ARG A 342 -46.99 32.43 54.24
C ARG A 342 -45.52 32.82 54.27
N LEU A 343 -44.68 32.04 53.59
CA LEU A 343 -43.55 32.49 52.75
C LEU A 343 -42.69 31.28 52.33
N SER A 344 -43.13 30.54 51.31
CA SER A 344 -42.30 29.53 50.64
C SER A 344 -42.43 29.66 49.12
N ALA A 345 -41.85 30.73 48.59
CA ALA A 345 -41.62 30.94 47.16
C ALA A 345 -40.28 30.37 46.62
N PRO A 346 -39.18 30.15 47.39
CA PRO A 346 -37.92 29.72 46.76
C PRO A 346 -37.74 28.20 46.59
N VAL A 347 -38.57 27.36 47.22
CA VAL A 347 -38.32 25.90 47.26
C VAL A 347 -38.73 25.18 45.96
N ARG A 348 -39.35 25.88 45.00
CA ARG A 348 -39.76 25.29 43.71
C ARG A 348 -38.72 25.35 42.59
N GLN A 349 -37.50 25.84 42.84
CA GLN A 349 -36.47 25.98 41.79
C GLN A 349 -35.25 25.05 41.92
N CYS A 350 -35.21 24.12 42.88
CA CYS A 350 -34.06 23.21 43.08
C CYS A 350 -34.30 21.76 42.63
N GLY A 351 -35.23 21.51 41.72
CA GLY A 351 -35.43 20.18 41.11
C GLY A 351 -34.57 19.93 39.86
N HIS A 352 -34.28 20.97 39.08
CA HIS A 352 -33.71 20.81 37.73
C HIS A 352 -32.18 20.68 37.71
N VAL A 353 -31.48 21.33 38.65
CA VAL A 353 -30.00 21.30 38.75
C VAL A 353 -29.49 19.98 39.34
N TYR A 354 -30.27 19.35 40.23
CA TYR A 354 -29.94 18.06 40.83
C TYR A 354 -29.97 16.91 39.81
N HIS A 355 -30.95 16.92 38.89
CA HIS A 355 -31.08 15.88 37.86
C HIS A 355 -30.01 15.93 36.76
N GLU A 356 -29.50 17.11 36.41
CA GLU A 356 -28.40 17.28 35.43
C GLU A 356 -27.04 16.81 35.98
N LEU A 357 -26.73 17.12 37.25
CA LEU A 357 -25.47 16.73 37.90
C LEU A 357 -25.40 15.22 38.19
N ASN A 358 -26.51 14.60 38.60
CA ASN A 358 -26.55 13.15 38.86
C ASN A 358 -26.38 12.32 37.57
N ARG A 359 -26.79 12.87 36.41
CA ARG A 359 -26.65 12.25 35.08
C ARG A 359 -25.22 12.26 34.54
N ALA A 360 -24.36 13.18 35.01
CA ALA A 360 -22.95 13.26 34.63
C ALA A 360 -22.05 12.24 35.37
N TYR A 361 -22.48 11.77 36.56
CA TYR A 361 -21.68 10.96 37.50
C TYR A 361 -22.17 9.52 37.71
N CYS A 362 -23.19 9.05 36.98
CA CYS A 362 -23.84 7.74 37.19
C CYS A 362 -22.85 6.57 37.41
N ARG A 363 -23.10 5.79 38.49
CA ARG A 363 -22.34 4.60 38.92
C ARG A 363 -23.28 3.41 39.16
N HIS A 364 -24.10 3.04 38.19
CA HIS A 364 -24.97 1.86 38.33
C HIS A 364 -24.23 0.63 37.82
N THR A 365 -23.89 -0.29 38.73
CA THR A 365 -23.39 -1.62 38.39
C THR A 365 -24.55 -2.60 38.43
N HIS A 366 -24.77 -3.28 37.32
CA HIS A 366 -25.75 -4.37 37.17
C HIS A 366 -25.02 -5.69 37.34
N ARG A 367 -25.47 -6.54 38.27
CA ARG A 367 -25.05 -7.94 38.31
C ARG A 367 -25.95 -8.73 37.37
N MET A 368 -25.34 -9.44 36.42
CA MET A 368 -26.06 -10.19 35.41
C MET A 368 -26.16 -11.65 35.82
N THR A 369 -27.39 -12.15 35.87
CA THR A 369 -27.65 -13.58 35.99
C THR A 369 -27.64 -14.19 34.58
N LEU A 370 -26.84 -15.23 34.39
CA LEU A 370 -26.76 -16.00 33.15
C LEU A 370 -27.92 -17.00 33.13
N VAL A 371 -28.91 -16.80 32.26
CA VAL A 371 -30.04 -17.72 32.10
C VAL A 371 -29.82 -18.53 30.82
N PRO A 372 -29.61 -19.86 30.88
CA PRO A 372 -29.44 -20.69 29.69
C PRO A 372 -30.62 -20.53 28.73
N HIS A 373 -30.35 -20.35 27.43
CA HIS A 373 -31.38 -20.12 26.41
C HIS A 373 -31.37 -21.15 25.29
N SER A 374 -30.24 -21.32 24.59
CA SER A 374 -30.07 -22.30 23.49
C SER A 374 -28.72 -23.01 23.60
N ASP A 375 -28.67 -24.26 23.12
CA ASP A 375 -27.48 -25.10 23.00
C ASP A 375 -26.59 -25.17 24.26
N LEU A 376 -27.19 -25.09 25.45
CA LEU A 376 -26.46 -25.11 26.73
C LEU A 376 -27.09 -26.09 27.71
N LYS A 377 -26.23 -26.93 28.31
CA LYS A 377 -26.56 -27.81 29.43
C LYS A 377 -25.74 -27.41 30.65
N GLN A 378 -26.41 -27.16 31.77
CA GLN A 378 -25.76 -26.86 33.05
C GLN A 378 -25.50 -28.15 33.84
N HIS A 379 -24.29 -28.27 34.39
CA HIS A 379 -23.87 -29.37 35.25
C HIS A 379 -23.98 -29.00 36.74
N ALA A 380 -24.06 -30.02 37.61
CA ALA A 380 -24.29 -29.84 39.05
C ALA A 380 -23.12 -29.12 39.78
N ASP A 381 -21.94 -29.08 39.17
CA ASP A 381 -20.76 -28.39 39.66
C ASP A 381 -20.69 -26.90 39.28
N GLY A 382 -21.70 -26.40 38.56
CA GLY A 382 -21.78 -25.00 38.12
C GLY A 382 -21.17 -24.75 36.73
N SER A 383 -20.59 -25.76 36.08
CA SER A 383 -20.08 -25.66 34.71
C SER A 383 -21.21 -25.78 33.66
N TYR A 384 -20.94 -25.29 32.45
CA TYR A 384 -21.82 -25.38 31.30
C TYR A 384 -21.16 -26.15 30.16
N GLU A 385 -21.97 -26.89 29.42
CA GLU A 385 -21.58 -27.62 28.22
C GLU A 385 -22.40 -27.11 27.03
N SER A 386 -21.71 -26.67 25.98
CA SER A 386 -22.32 -26.30 24.70
C SER A 386 -22.67 -27.57 23.93
N THR A 387 -23.96 -27.78 23.67
CA THR A 387 -24.49 -28.99 23.01
C THR A 387 -24.72 -28.81 21.50
N GLY A 388 -24.35 -27.66 20.93
CA GLY A 388 -24.63 -27.27 19.56
C GLY A 388 -23.73 -26.13 19.06
N GLY A 389 -24.06 -25.56 17.89
CA GLY A 389 -23.26 -24.51 17.26
C GLY A 389 -23.49 -23.10 17.81
N ASN A 390 -24.60 -22.86 18.52
CA ASN A 390 -25.03 -21.53 18.97
C ASN A 390 -25.41 -21.50 20.47
N PRO A 391 -24.47 -21.80 21.39
CA PRO A 391 -24.73 -21.69 22.83
C PRO A 391 -25.03 -20.23 23.20
N ALA A 392 -26.15 -19.97 23.88
CA ALA A 392 -26.55 -18.62 24.25
C ALA A 392 -27.17 -18.51 25.64
N PHE A 393 -26.80 -17.46 26.36
CA PHE A 393 -27.43 -17.02 27.61
C PHE A 393 -28.28 -15.78 27.38
N LEU A 394 -29.44 -15.69 28.01
CA LEU A 394 -30.12 -14.41 28.21
C LEU A 394 -29.63 -13.78 29.52
N LEU A 395 -29.24 -12.51 29.46
CA LEU A 395 -28.77 -11.78 30.64
C LEU A 395 -29.93 -11.09 31.33
N GLN A 396 -30.09 -11.36 32.63
CA GLN A 396 -31.05 -10.66 33.49
C GLN A 396 -30.32 -9.80 34.51
N SER A 397 -30.70 -8.53 34.61
CA SER A 397 -30.16 -7.63 35.61
C SER A 397 -30.91 -7.73 36.93
N ASP A 398 -30.15 -7.79 38.02
CA ASP A 398 -30.60 -7.62 39.41
C ASP A 398 -31.38 -6.32 39.70
N ARG A 399 -31.33 -5.32 38.82
CA ARG A 399 -31.95 -4.00 39.01
C ARG A 399 -33.29 -3.80 38.29
N GLY A 400 -33.84 -4.86 37.67
CA GLY A 400 -35.13 -4.79 36.98
C GLY A 400 -35.16 -3.94 35.70
N ARG A 401 -34.01 -3.39 35.28
CA ARG A 401 -33.80 -2.74 33.98
C ARG A 401 -32.43 -3.12 33.43
N LEU A 402 -32.30 -3.11 32.11
CA LEU A 402 -31.01 -3.34 31.44
C LEU A 402 -30.16 -2.06 31.40
N PRO A 403 -28.82 -2.21 31.40
CA PRO A 403 -27.91 -1.10 31.24
C PRO A 403 -27.99 -0.55 29.81
N THR A 404 -27.76 0.76 29.68
CA THR A 404 -27.80 1.45 28.37
C THR A 404 -26.58 2.36 28.23
N ARG A 405 -26.22 2.69 26.98
CA ARG A 405 -25.08 3.58 26.65
C ARG A 405 -23.73 2.98 27.04
N TRP A 406 -22.73 3.82 27.31
CA TRP A 406 -21.39 3.39 27.65
C TRP A 406 -21.37 2.57 28.93
N CYS A 407 -20.88 1.34 28.81
CA CYS A 407 -20.84 0.36 29.87
C CYS A 407 -19.47 -0.31 29.93
N ARG A 408 -19.03 -0.69 31.12
CA ARG A 408 -17.92 -1.62 31.32
C ARG A 408 -18.48 -2.99 31.66
N ILE A 409 -18.21 -3.96 30.79
CA ILE A 409 -18.63 -5.35 30.92
C ILE A 409 -17.47 -6.10 31.57
N SER A 410 -17.74 -6.92 32.59
CA SER A 410 -16.72 -7.72 33.26
C SER A 410 -17.25 -9.07 33.71
N TYR A 411 -16.46 -10.12 33.55
CA TYR A 411 -16.80 -11.48 33.98
C TYR A 411 -15.50 -12.30 34.17
N LYS A 412 -15.57 -13.43 34.85
CA LYS A 412 -14.44 -14.34 35.07
C LYS A 412 -14.69 -15.68 34.42
N VAL A 413 -13.70 -16.20 33.71
CA VAL A 413 -13.69 -17.56 33.18
C VAL A 413 -12.82 -18.41 34.10
N LEU A 414 -13.42 -19.36 34.81
CA LEU A 414 -12.70 -20.23 35.75
C LEU A 414 -12.10 -21.45 35.06
N ARG A 415 -12.81 -22.01 34.06
CA ARG A 415 -12.39 -23.18 33.28
C ARG A 415 -12.96 -23.08 31.87
N ALA A 416 -12.21 -23.56 30.88
CA ALA A 416 -12.69 -23.74 29.51
C ALA A 416 -11.89 -24.84 28.81
N SER A 417 -12.56 -25.72 28.06
CA SER A 417 -11.89 -26.77 27.26
C SER A 417 -11.25 -26.23 25.98
N ALA A 418 -11.62 -25.01 25.58
CA ALA A 418 -11.17 -24.30 24.39
C ALA A 418 -11.30 -22.78 24.61
N PRO A 419 -10.62 -21.92 23.83
CA PRO A 419 -10.78 -20.47 23.96
C PRO A 419 -12.23 -20.05 23.69
N LEU A 420 -12.80 -19.21 24.55
CA LEU A 420 -14.15 -18.68 24.36
C LEU A 420 -14.17 -17.65 23.21
N THR A 421 -15.26 -17.58 22.47
CA THR A 421 -15.51 -16.54 21.47
C THR A 421 -16.71 -15.68 21.89
N PRO A 422 -16.59 -14.92 22.99
CA PRO A 422 -17.71 -14.29 23.65
C PRO A 422 -18.29 -13.12 22.84
N LEU A 423 -19.57 -13.22 22.50
CA LEU A 423 -20.35 -12.19 21.82
C LEU A 423 -21.49 -11.71 22.72
N LEU A 424 -21.63 -10.39 22.85
CA LEU A 424 -22.76 -9.77 23.55
C LEU A 424 -23.68 -9.06 22.57
N PHE A 425 -24.91 -9.52 22.45
CA PHE A 425 -25.94 -8.94 21.59
C PHE A 425 -26.88 -8.07 22.42
N ALA A 426 -27.24 -6.91 21.87
CA ALA A 426 -28.22 -6.01 22.45
C ALA A 426 -29.41 -5.82 21.52
N ASN A 427 -30.59 -6.26 21.95
CA ASN A 427 -31.83 -6.07 21.22
C ASN A 427 -32.50 -4.77 21.68
N SER A 428 -32.83 -3.87 20.74
CA SER A 428 -33.53 -2.61 20.99
C SER A 428 -34.93 -2.53 20.34
N GLY A 429 -35.54 -3.68 20.03
CA GLY A 429 -36.87 -3.81 19.42
C GLY A 429 -36.88 -4.41 18.02
N GLN A 430 -35.74 -4.86 17.50
CA GLN A 430 -35.56 -5.43 16.14
C GLN A 430 -35.05 -6.88 16.15
N GLY A 431 -34.94 -7.51 17.32
CA GLY A 431 -34.32 -8.84 17.48
C GLY A 431 -32.84 -8.76 17.85
N PHE A 432 -32.17 -9.92 17.92
CA PHE A 432 -30.72 -10.00 18.09
C PHE A 432 -30.06 -10.05 16.71
N ASP A 433 -29.26 -9.03 16.37
CA ASP A 433 -28.56 -8.90 15.09
C ASP A 433 -27.04 -9.10 15.30
N GLU A 434 -26.44 -10.02 14.55
CA GLU A 434 -25.01 -10.33 14.56
C GLU A 434 -24.10 -9.15 14.24
N ARG A 435 -24.60 -8.16 13.47
CA ARG A 435 -23.83 -6.94 13.15
C ARG A 435 -23.75 -5.95 14.31
N THR A 436 -24.60 -6.12 15.32
CA THR A 436 -24.59 -5.33 16.55
C THR A 436 -23.94 -6.06 17.72
N ALA A 437 -23.39 -7.25 17.47
CA ALA A 437 -22.72 -8.05 18.47
C ALA A 437 -21.45 -7.34 18.93
N ILE A 438 -21.36 -7.12 20.24
CA ILE A 438 -20.20 -6.56 20.91
C ILE A 438 -19.28 -7.73 21.23
N ARG A 439 -18.13 -7.79 20.55
CA ARG A 439 -17.11 -8.81 20.77
C ARG A 439 -16.39 -8.55 22.08
N LEU A 440 -16.37 -9.54 22.98
CA LEU A 440 -15.62 -9.48 24.23
C LEU A 440 -14.24 -10.16 24.07
N PRO A 441 -13.23 -9.79 24.88
CA PRO A 441 -11.91 -10.40 24.82
C PRO A 441 -11.96 -11.92 24.93
N VAL A 442 -11.20 -12.58 24.06
CA VAL A 442 -11.00 -14.03 24.03
C VAL A 442 -10.00 -14.39 25.12
N ASP A 443 -10.39 -15.25 26.06
CA ASP A 443 -9.50 -15.86 27.04
C ASP A 443 -9.91 -17.33 27.29
N MET A 444 -8.96 -18.13 27.76
CA MET A 444 -9.15 -19.49 28.25
C MET A 444 -9.50 -19.51 29.74
N VAL A 445 -8.78 -18.73 30.56
CA VAL A 445 -8.96 -18.64 32.02
C VAL A 445 -8.46 -17.27 32.51
N GLY A 446 -9.33 -16.46 33.10
CA GLY A 446 -8.95 -15.11 33.52
C GLY A 446 -10.13 -14.18 33.81
N GLU A 447 -9.82 -12.94 34.21
CA GLU A 447 -10.80 -11.87 34.40
C GLU A 447 -10.86 -11.00 33.15
N VAL A 448 -12.06 -10.91 32.56
CA VAL A 448 -12.34 -10.10 31.38
C VAL A 448 -12.95 -8.77 31.82
N SER A 449 -12.44 -7.66 31.28
CA SER A 449 -13.03 -6.33 31.49
C SER A 449 -12.91 -5.45 30.23
N GLN A 450 -14.04 -5.03 29.66
CA GLN A 450 -14.07 -4.27 28.41
C GLN A 450 -15.07 -3.12 28.46
N LEU A 451 -14.75 -2.00 27.80
CA LEU A 451 -15.68 -0.91 27.56
C LEU A 451 -16.47 -1.16 26.27
N ALA A 452 -17.80 -0.98 26.32
CA ALA A 452 -18.69 -1.13 25.18
C ALA A 452 -19.81 -0.09 25.20
N LEU A 453 -20.38 0.21 24.03
CA LEU A 453 -21.52 1.12 23.89
C LEU A 453 -22.79 0.32 23.62
N LEU A 454 -23.68 0.23 24.62
CA LEU A 454 -25.01 -0.37 24.45
C LEU A 454 -26.02 0.63 23.87
N PRO A 455 -27.00 0.18 23.08
CA PRO A 455 -28.08 1.04 22.58
C PRO A 455 -28.82 1.80 23.69
N PRO A 456 -29.38 2.99 23.42
CA PRO A 456 -30.13 3.77 24.41
C PRO A 456 -31.43 3.11 24.90
N HIS A 457 -31.92 2.09 24.17
CA HIS A 457 -33.20 1.42 24.40
C HIS A 457 -33.04 -0.11 24.39
N THR A 458 -32.06 -0.63 25.12
CA THR A 458 -31.83 -2.08 25.23
C THR A 458 -32.99 -2.75 25.97
N MET A 459 -33.75 -3.60 25.25
CA MET A 459 -34.86 -4.40 25.76
C MET A 459 -34.43 -5.80 26.22
N ALA A 460 -33.42 -6.38 25.56
CA ALA A 460 -32.85 -7.67 25.93
C ALA A 460 -31.34 -7.71 25.65
N LEU A 461 -30.61 -8.49 26.44
CA LEU A 461 -29.19 -8.79 26.23
C LEU A 461 -29.01 -10.31 26.11
N ARG A 462 -28.28 -10.74 25.08
CA ARG A 462 -27.90 -12.15 24.87
C ARG A 462 -26.38 -12.26 24.86
N PHE A 463 -25.85 -13.25 25.56
CA PHE A 463 -24.42 -13.51 25.66
C PHE A 463 -24.12 -14.91 25.11
N ASP A 464 -23.35 -14.95 24.04
CA ASP A 464 -22.99 -16.20 23.34
C ASP A 464 -21.50 -16.46 23.64
N PRO A 465 -21.17 -17.41 24.52
CA PRO A 465 -19.80 -17.63 24.99
C PRO A 465 -18.89 -18.31 23.95
N ALA A 466 -19.47 -19.02 22.97
CA ALA A 466 -18.75 -19.84 22.01
C ALA A 466 -19.52 -20.00 20.69
N THR A 467 -18.83 -20.35 19.62
CA THR A 467 -19.41 -20.73 18.31
C THR A 467 -19.24 -22.22 17.99
N ARG A 468 -18.84 -23.01 18.99
CA ARG A 468 -18.59 -24.46 18.86
C ARG A 468 -18.99 -25.22 20.13
N PRO A 469 -19.16 -26.55 20.07
CA PRO A 469 -19.26 -27.41 21.24
C PRO A 469 -18.01 -27.30 22.12
N MET A 470 -18.19 -27.09 23.43
CA MET A 470 -17.13 -26.98 24.43
C MET A 470 -17.71 -26.96 25.86
N SER A 471 -16.86 -27.21 26.86
CA SER A 471 -17.22 -27.03 28.28
C SER A 471 -16.53 -25.81 28.88
N PHE A 472 -17.23 -25.05 29.72
CA PHE A 472 -16.69 -23.84 30.36
C PHE A 472 -17.44 -23.45 31.63
N GLU A 473 -16.81 -22.61 32.47
CA GLU A 473 -17.37 -22.08 33.71
C GLU A 473 -17.13 -20.56 33.79
N ILE A 474 -18.22 -19.79 33.87
CA ILE A 474 -18.20 -18.32 33.91
C ILE A 474 -18.88 -17.81 35.18
N THR A 475 -18.23 -16.90 35.90
CA THR A 475 -18.74 -16.28 37.12
C THR A 475 -18.62 -14.75 37.07
N ASP A 476 -19.22 -14.07 38.07
CA ASP A 476 -19.06 -12.63 38.31
C ASP A 476 -19.42 -11.71 37.13
N PHE A 477 -20.40 -12.09 36.29
CA PHE A 477 -20.81 -11.27 35.15
C PHE A 477 -21.48 -9.97 35.61
N THR A 478 -20.86 -8.83 35.31
CA THR A 478 -21.33 -7.49 35.68
C THR A 478 -21.26 -6.53 34.51
N ILE A 479 -22.20 -5.60 34.44
CA ILE A 479 -22.20 -4.50 33.47
C ILE A 479 -22.39 -3.19 34.23
N ARG A 480 -21.40 -2.29 34.15
CA ARG A 480 -21.39 -1.01 34.87
C ARG A 480 -21.58 0.17 33.91
N GLU A 481 -22.65 0.94 34.08
CA GLU A 481 -22.89 2.17 33.31
C GLU A 481 -21.83 3.23 33.66
N ILE A 482 -21.28 3.90 32.64
CA ILE A 482 -20.23 4.91 32.76
C ILE A 482 -20.74 6.27 32.27
N GLY A 483 -20.70 7.27 33.16
CA GLY A 483 -21.03 8.66 32.85
C GLY A 483 -20.00 9.36 31.96
N ARG A 484 -20.44 10.40 31.24
CA ARG A 484 -19.63 11.15 30.24
C ARG A 484 -18.35 11.77 30.80
N ALA A 485 -18.37 12.23 32.06
CA ALA A 485 -17.18 12.81 32.71
C ALA A 485 -16.11 11.75 32.99
N ASN A 486 -16.52 10.54 33.42
CA ASN A 486 -15.61 9.42 33.64
C ASN A 486 -15.06 8.85 32.33
N LEU A 487 -15.85 8.89 31.25
CA LEU A 487 -15.40 8.54 29.91
C LEU A 487 -14.29 9.49 29.40
N LEU A 488 -14.46 10.80 29.64
CA LEU A 488 -13.47 11.82 29.30
C LEU A 488 -12.22 11.73 30.17
N LEU A 489 -12.37 11.37 31.45
CA LEU A 489 -11.25 11.10 32.37
C LEU A 489 -10.45 9.84 31.99
N ASP A 490 -11.11 8.75 31.60
CA ASP A 490 -10.41 7.54 31.11
C ASP A 490 -9.69 7.82 29.78
N TYR A 491 -10.26 8.65 28.89
CA TYR A 491 -9.61 9.08 27.65
C TYR A 491 -8.43 10.02 27.88
N THR A 492 -8.56 11.07 28.72
CA THR A 492 -7.47 12.02 29.00
C THR A 492 -6.31 11.37 29.75
N ARG A 493 -6.57 10.34 30.55
CA ARG A 493 -5.52 9.50 31.15
C ARG A 493 -4.75 8.68 30.12
N ARG A 494 -5.40 8.17 29.07
CA ARG A 494 -4.77 7.37 28.01
C ARG A 494 -4.09 8.20 26.93
N HIS A 495 -4.62 9.39 26.60
CA HIS A 495 -4.13 10.23 25.50
C HIS A 495 -4.03 11.72 25.87
N PRO A 496 -3.17 12.10 26.83
CA PRO A 496 -3.15 13.45 27.42
C PRO A 496 -2.81 14.58 26.44
N ARG A 497 -1.99 14.32 25.40
CA ARG A 497 -1.52 15.35 24.45
C ARG A 497 -2.33 15.44 23.14
N ARG A 498 -3.22 14.48 22.84
CA ARG A 498 -3.95 14.42 21.56
C ARG A 498 -5.27 15.20 21.54
N LEU A 499 -5.95 15.31 22.69
CA LEU A 499 -7.26 15.97 22.78
C LEU A 499 -7.19 17.45 22.39
N LEU A 500 -6.14 18.15 22.84
CA LEU A 500 -5.91 19.56 22.52
C LEU A 500 -5.54 19.75 21.05
N ALA A 501 -4.70 18.88 20.48
CA ALA A 501 -4.28 18.95 19.08
C ALA A 501 -5.43 18.66 18.11
N THR A 502 -6.27 17.66 18.38
CA THR A 502 -7.43 17.33 17.53
C THR A 502 -8.54 18.37 17.67
N PHE A 503 -8.74 18.93 18.86
CA PHE A 503 -9.69 20.02 19.10
C PHE A 503 -9.30 21.31 18.38
N VAL A 504 -8.02 21.69 18.44
CA VAL A 504 -7.48 22.89 17.78
C VAL A 504 -7.53 22.76 16.25
N ARG A 505 -7.37 21.54 15.72
CA ARG A 505 -7.27 21.32 14.26
C ARG A 505 -8.61 21.02 13.57
N HIS A 506 -9.59 20.44 14.28
CA HIS A 506 -10.83 19.93 13.67
C HIS A 506 -12.14 20.25 14.43
N GLY A 507 -12.07 20.97 15.56
CA GLY A 507 -13.25 21.39 16.33
C GLY A 507 -13.92 20.31 17.19
N TRP A 508 -14.92 20.72 17.97
CA TRP A 508 -15.53 19.90 19.05
C TRP A 508 -16.29 18.66 18.55
N GLN A 509 -16.92 18.73 17.37
CA GLN A 509 -17.67 17.59 16.82
C GLN A 509 -16.76 16.48 16.30
N ALA A 510 -15.70 16.81 15.54
CA ALA A 510 -14.70 15.84 15.09
C ALA A 510 -13.93 15.22 16.27
N THR A 511 -13.65 16.02 17.31
CA THR A 511 -13.03 15.53 18.55
C THR A 511 -13.93 14.52 19.27
N LYS A 512 -15.25 14.73 19.33
CA LYS A 512 -16.19 13.75 19.91
C LYS A 512 -16.23 12.43 19.14
N GLN A 513 -16.23 12.49 17.82
CA GLN A 513 -16.28 11.30 16.97
C GLN A 513 -14.97 10.50 17.06
N ARG A 514 -13.83 11.19 17.10
CA ARG A 514 -12.50 10.58 17.28
C ARG A 514 -12.30 9.98 18.67
N VAL A 515 -12.70 10.70 19.73
CA VAL A 515 -12.68 10.20 21.11
C VAL A 515 -13.54 8.94 21.26
N ALA A 516 -14.69 8.87 20.57
CA ALA A 516 -15.51 7.66 20.56
C ALA A 516 -14.86 6.48 19.82
N GLN A 517 -14.15 6.75 18.71
CA GLN A 517 -13.37 5.74 17.98
C GLN A 517 -12.16 5.23 18.77
N ASP A 518 -11.44 6.10 19.46
CA ASP A 518 -10.23 5.77 20.25
C ASP A 518 -10.55 5.09 21.60
N LEU A 519 -11.78 5.25 22.13
CA LEU A 519 -12.23 4.66 23.39
C LEU A 519 -12.87 3.28 23.25
N LEU A 520 -13.41 2.97 22.07
CA LEU A 520 -13.74 1.58 21.75
C LEU A 520 -12.40 0.84 21.67
N PRO A 521 -12.19 -0.23 22.45
CA PRO A 521 -10.97 -1.00 22.32
C PRO A 521 -10.80 -1.40 20.86
N ASP A 522 -9.58 -1.27 20.35
CA ASP A 522 -9.11 -2.05 19.21
C ASP A 522 -9.39 -3.51 19.58
N SER A 523 -10.57 -4.01 19.23
CA SER A 523 -10.97 -5.41 19.42
C SER A 523 -10.29 -6.32 18.40
N ARG A 524 -9.34 -5.77 17.64
CA ARG A 524 -8.43 -6.52 16.82
C ARG A 524 -7.32 -6.99 17.75
N ALA A 525 -7.35 -8.28 18.09
CA ALA A 525 -6.09 -8.98 18.27
C ALA A 525 -5.28 -8.72 16.98
N SER A 526 -4.40 -7.72 17.00
CA SER A 526 -3.70 -7.21 15.81
C SER A 526 -2.55 -8.11 15.38
N ASP A 527 -2.49 -9.32 15.92
CA ASP A 527 -1.41 -10.24 15.68
C ASP A 527 -1.96 -11.48 14.96
N TYR A 528 -1.43 -11.69 13.77
CA TYR A 528 -1.73 -12.82 12.92
C TYR A 528 -1.47 -14.15 13.64
N GLU A 529 -0.51 -14.21 14.56
CA GLU A 529 -0.25 -15.39 15.39
C GLU A 529 -1.50 -15.80 16.21
N THR A 530 -2.23 -14.81 16.75
CA THR A 530 -3.48 -15.07 17.48
C THR A 530 -4.58 -15.51 16.54
N TRP A 531 -4.68 -14.94 15.34
CA TRP A 531 -5.63 -15.37 14.33
C TRP A 531 -5.40 -16.84 13.94
N VAL A 532 -4.13 -17.22 13.70
CA VAL A 532 -3.72 -18.59 13.41
C VAL A 532 -4.11 -19.53 14.54
N ARG A 533 -3.79 -19.19 15.79
CA ARG A 533 -4.10 -20.02 16.97
C ARG A 533 -5.60 -20.27 17.12
N LEU A 534 -6.44 -19.29 16.81
CA LEU A 534 -7.89 -19.37 17.04
C LEU A 534 -8.66 -20.00 15.88
N TYR A 535 -8.24 -19.78 14.65
CA TYR A 535 -9.08 -20.10 13.49
C TYR A 535 -8.42 -21.07 12.50
N ASP A 536 -7.10 -21.10 12.43
CA ASP A 536 -6.34 -21.87 11.42
C ASP A 536 -5.51 -23.02 12.00
N THR A 537 -5.54 -23.20 13.33
CA THR A 537 -4.91 -24.34 14.01
C THR A 537 -5.94 -25.45 14.20
N LEU A 538 -5.74 -26.60 13.55
CA LEU A 538 -6.61 -27.76 13.69
C LEU A 538 -6.42 -28.42 15.07
N ASP A 539 -7.53 -28.63 15.77
CA ASP A 539 -7.53 -29.44 17.00
C ASP A 539 -7.82 -30.94 16.71
N PRO A 540 -7.63 -31.84 17.70
CA PRO A 540 -7.85 -33.28 17.50
C PRO A 540 -9.28 -33.65 17.07
N GLU A 541 -10.29 -32.87 17.47
CA GLU A 541 -11.69 -33.11 17.10
C GLU A 541 -11.92 -32.74 15.63
N GLU A 542 -11.35 -31.62 15.18
CA GLU A 542 -11.35 -31.22 13.77
C GLU A 542 -10.64 -32.24 12.89
N LEU A 543 -9.48 -32.74 13.32
CA LEU A 543 -8.77 -33.81 12.61
C LEU A 543 -9.63 -35.07 12.47
N ALA A 544 -10.37 -35.44 13.51
CA ALA A 544 -11.29 -36.59 13.47
C ALA A 544 -12.48 -36.32 12.53
N ALA A 545 -13.04 -35.09 12.56
CA ALA A 545 -14.14 -34.68 11.69
C ALA A 545 -13.73 -34.70 10.21
N ILE A 546 -12.54 -34.18 9.87
CA ILE A 546 -12.00 -34.23 8.51
C ILE A 546 -11.82 -35.69 8.04
N ARG A 547 -11.28 -36.57 8.89
CA ARG A 547 -11.14 -38.00 8.54
C ARG A 547 -12.48 -38.67 8.28
N ALA A 548 -13.50 -38.36 9.09
CA ALA A 548 -14.85 -38.85 8.89
C ALA A 548 -15.46 -38.32 7.59
N ASP A 549 -15.19 -37.06 7.24
CA ASP A 549 -15.69 -36.46 6.02
C ASP A 549 -15.01 -37.00 4.77
N VAL A 550 -13.68 -37.21 4.80
CA VAL A 550 -12.93 -37.91 3.73
C VAL A 550 -13.57 -39.27 3.40
N ALA A 551 -14.04 -40.01 4.41
CA ALA A 551 -14.71 -41.29 4.22
C ALA A 551 -16.10 -41.18 3.57
N ARG A 552 -16.72 -40.00 3.59
CA ARG A 552 -18.03 -39.69 2.98
C ARG A 552 -17.94 -39.10 1.58
N LEU A 553 -16.78 -38.58 1.16
CA LEU A 553 -16.61 -38.00 -0.17
C LEU A 553 -17.00 -39.02 -1.26
N THR A 554 -17.91 -38.60 -2.14
CA THR A 554 -18.39 -39.45 -3.25
C THR A 554 -17.42 -39.44 -4.42
N HIS A 555 -16.79 -38.29 -4.66
CA HIS A 555 -15.71 -38.12 -5.61
C HIS A 555 -14.37 -38.03 -4.86
N ARG A 556 -13.47 -38.98 -5.12
CA ARG A 556 -12.13 -39.04 -4.49
C ARG A 556 -11.04 -38.96 -5.55
N PRO A 557 -10.80 -37.76 -6.12
CA PRO A 557 -9.81 -37.59 -7.17
C PRO A 557 -8.40 -37.87 -6.63
N LEU A 558 -7.59 -38.59 -7.41
CA LEU A 558 -6.15 -38.69 -7.15
C LEU A 558 -5.51 -37.33 -7.48
N ILE A 559 -4.81 -36.73 -6.52
CA ILE A 559 -4.10 -35.46 -6.69
C ILE A 559 -2.59 -35.72 -6.79
N SER A 560 -1.98 -35.40 -7.92
CA SER A 560 -0.53 -35.50 -8.14
C SER A 560 0.14 -34.19 -7.73
N VAL A 561 0.93 -34.19 -6.67
CA VAL A 561 1.76 -33.05 -6.27
C VAL A 561 3.03 -33.04 -7.12
N VAL A 562 3.23 -32.02 -7.94
CA VAL A 562 4.40 -31.85 -8.81
C VAL A 562 5.41 -30.96 -8.12
N MET A 563 6.63 -31.50 -7.89
CA MET A 563 7.68 -30.85 -7.12
C MET A 563 9.05 -30.94 -7.83
N PRO A 564 9.50 -29.88 -8.54
CA PRO A 564 10.86 -29.79 -9.02
C PRO A 564 11.83 -29.57 -7.83
N VAL A 565 12.99 -30.23 -7.82
CA VAL A 565 13.98 -30.16 -6.73
C VAL A 565 15.35 -29.79 -7.26
N TYR A 566 16.00 -28.78 -6.66
CA TYR A 566 17.41 -28.47 -6.95
C TYR A 566 18.15 -27.94 -5.72
N ASN A 567 19.11 -28.72 -5.21
CA ASN A 567 20.05 -28.31 -4.15
C ASN A 567 19.42 -27.75 -2.85
N THR A 568 18.18 -28.13 -2.56
CA THR A 568 17.45 -27.71 -1.36
C THR A 568 18.16 -28.14 -0.08
N PRO A 569 18.31 -27.28 0.94
CA PRO A 569 18.82 -27.68 2.25
C PRO A 569 18.01 -28.84 2.87
N GLU A 570 18.71 -29.78 3.50
CA GLU A 570 18.09 -31.02 4.00
C GLU A 570 16.87 -30.79 4.92
N PRO A 571 16.91 -29.88 5.92
CA PRO A 571 15.77 -29.68 6.82
C PRO A 571 14.50 -29.25 6.08
N TYR A 572 14.63 -28.36 5.10
CA TYR A 572 13.49 -27.82 4.36
C TYR A 572 12.94 -28.83 3.35
N LEU A 573 13.81 -29.56 2.65
CA LEU A 573 13.37 -30.65 1.78
C LEU A 573 12.64 -31.75 2.58
N ARG A 574 13.14 -32.06 3.78
CA ARG A 574 12.50 -33.01 4.70
C ARG A 574 11.11 -32.53 5.12
N GLU A 575 10.99 -31.27 5.55
CA GLU A 575 9.71 -30.67 5.94
C GLU A 575 8.70 -30.64 4.78
N ALA A 576 9.14 -30.30 3.57
CA ALA A 576 8.30 -30.33 2.36
C ALA A 576 7.75 -31.75 2.12
N LEU A 577 8.63 -32.76 2.08
CA LEU A 577 8.26 -34.17 1.89
C LEU A 577 7.33 -34.68 3.00
N ASP A 578 7.64 -34.39 4.26
CA ASP A 578 6.83 -34.81 5.41
C ASP A 578 5.46 -34.11 5.44
N SER A 579 5.34 -32.89 4.91
CA SER A 579 4.05 -32.18 4.81
C SER A 579 3.07 -32.82 3.82
N VAL A 580 3.59 -33.41 2.74
CA VAL A 580 2.78 -34.20 1.79
C VAL A 580 2.45 -35.57 2.38
N LEU A 581 3.41 -36.24 3.03
CA LEU A 581 3.16 -37.49 3.74
C LEU A 581 2.11 -37.36 4.85
N GLY A 582 2.08 -36.21 5.51
CA GLY A 582 1.16 -35.90 6.60
C GLY A 582 -0.25 -35.50 6.18
N GLN A 583 -0.56 -35.46 4.87
CA GLN A 583 -1.89 -35.10 4.38
C GLN A 583 -2.97 -36.06 4.91
N ILE A 584 -4.07 -35.51 5.40
CA ILE A 584 -5.20 -36.29 5.93
C ILE A 584 -5.97 -36.99 4.80
N TYR A 585 -6.08 -36.33 3.65
CA TYR A 585 -6.61 -36.93 2.43
C TYR A 585 -5.63 -38.00 1.93
N PRO A 586 -6.07 -39.24 1.63
CA PRO A 586 -5.16 -40.34 1.33
C PRO A 586 -4.82 -40.50 -0.16
N ASP A 587 -5.67 -40.00 -1.07
CA ASP A 587 -5.57 -40.25 -2.52
C ASP A 587 -4.69 -39.20 -3.18
N TRP A 588 -3.40 -39.26 -2.87
CA TRP A 588 -2.38 -38.40 -3.46
C TRP A 588 -1.17 -39.20 -3.94
N GLU A 589 -0.40 -38.58 -4.82
CA GLU A 589 0.96 -39.02 -5.16
C GLU A 589 1.89 -37.82 -5.24
N LEU A 590 3.18 -38.03 -4.95
CA LEU A 590 4.19 -36.98 -4.98
C LEU A 590 5.16 -37.26 -6.11
N CYS A 591 5.12 -36.44 -7.15
CA CYS A 591 5.89 -36.56 -8.37
C CYS A 591 7.07 -35.58 -8.31
N ILE A 592 8.27 -36.11 -8.14
CA ILE A 592 9.50 -35.35 -7.89
C ILE A 592 10.43 -35.46 -9.09
N ALA A 593 10.93 -34.31 -9.55
CA ALA A 593 12.03 -34.25 -10.50
C ALA A 593 13.25 -33.59 -9.85
N ASP A 594 14.27 -34.40 -9.53
CA ASP A 594 15.57 -33.89 -9.12
C ASP A 594 16.31 -33.36 -10.35
N ASP A 595 16.47 -32.04 -10.42
CA ASP A 595 17.02 -31.28 -11.55
C ASP A 595 18.55 -31.29 -11.56
N ALA A 596 19.12 -32.49 -11.46
CA ALA A 596 20.56 -32.74 -11.35
C ALA A 596 21.21 -32.05 -10.14
N SER A 597 20.60 -32.17 -8.95
CA SER A 597 21.17 -31.63 -7.71
C SER A 597 22.61 -32.14 -7.50
N THR A 598 23.49 -31.19 -7.16
CA THR A 598 24.90 -31.40 -6.84
C THR A 598 25.12 -31.59 -5.33
N ALA A 599 24.18 -31.13 -4.50
CA ALA A 599 24.22 -31.32 -3.06
C ALA A 599 24.13 -32.83 -2.71
N PRO A 600 25.07 -33.37 -1.91
CA PRO A 600 25.23 -34.82 -1.75
C PRO A 600 24.09 -35.49 -0.97
N HIS A 601 23.31 -34.74 -0.20
CA HIS A 601 22.22 -35.27 0.62
C HIS A 601 20.91 -35.47 -0.16
N VAL A 602 20.70 -34.76 -1.27
CA VAL A 602 19.39 -34.72 -1.98
C VAL A 602 19.00 -36.11 -2.52
N ALA A 603 19.86 -36.74 -3.33
CA ALA A 603 19.52 -38.03 -3.93
C ALA A 603 19.34 -39.16 -2.90
N PRO A 604 20.21 -39.33 -1.88
CA PRO A 604 19.97 -40.30 -0.81
C PRO A 604 18.67 -40.03 -0.03
N LEU A 605 18.34 -38.76 0.23
CA LEU A 605 17.12 -38.39 0.93
C LEU A 605 15.88 -38.77 0.12
N LEU A 606 15.81 -38.38 -1.14
CA LEU A 606 14.69 -38.71 -2.03
C LEU A 606 14.50 -40.23 -2.17
N ALA A 607 15.60 -40.99 -2.30
CA ALA A 607 15.56 -42.45 -2.35
C ALA A 607 15.06 -43.08 -1.04
N ALA A 608 15.36 -42.48 0.12
CA ALA A 608 14.84 -42.94 1.41
C ALA A 608 13.33 -42.72 1.53
N TYR A 609 12.83 -41.57 1.06
CA TYR A 609 11.39 -41.28 1.07
C TYR A 609 10.61 -42.14 0.08
N GLN A 610 11.14 -42.37 -1.13
CA GLN A 610 10.55 -43.29 -2.11
C GLN A 610 10.44 -44.73 -1.58
N LYS A 611 11.40 -45.20 -0.78
CA LYS A 611 11.33 -46.50 -0.11
C LYS A 611 10.31 -46.53 1.04
N ARG A 612 10.09 -45.39 1.70
CA ARG A 612 9.16 -45.25 2.84
C ARG A 612 7.71 -45.25 2.39
N ASP A 613 7.38 -44.65 1.25
CA ASP A 613 6.01 -44.59 0.73
C ASP A 613 5.99 -44.73 -0.80
N PRO A 614 5.32 -45.75 -1.38
CA PRO A 614 5.31 -45.99 -2.82
C PRO A 614 4.55 -44.92 -3.63
N ARG A 615 3.79 -44.03 -2.98
CA ARG A 615 3.14 -42.89 -3.64
C ARG A 615 4.14 -41.79 -4.00
N ILE A 616 5.37 -41.84 -3.50
CA ILE A 616 6.44 -40.91 -3.85
C ILE A 616 7.19 -41.46 -5.07
N LYS A 617 7.10 -40.75 -6.19
CA LYS A 617 7.73 -41.07 -7.47
C LYS A 617 8.85 -40.06 -7.72
N VAL A 618 10.07 -40.55 -8.00
CA VAL A 618 11.23 -39.69 -8.22
C VAL A 618 11.86 -40.00 -9.57
N VAL A 619 12.13 -38.96 -10.36
CA VAL A 619 13.00 -39.01 -11.53
C VAL A 619 14.19 -38.07 -11.29
N ARG A 620 15.39 -38.51 -11.63
CA ARG A 620 16.59 -37.67 -11.63
C ARG A 620 16.95 -37.30 -13.06
N ARG A 621 17.08 -36.01 -13.34
CA ARG A 621 17.52 -35.50 -14.64
C ARG A 621 19.03 -35.61 -14.77
N GLU A 622 19.50 -35.84 -15.99
CA GLU A 622 20.94 -35.94 -16.30
C GLU A 622 21.67 -34.59 -16.25
N ARG A 623 20.93 -33.51 -16.55
CA ARG A 623 21.43 -32.13 -16.57
C ARG A 623 20.40 -31.21 -15.94
N ASN A 624 20.87 -30.14 -15.31
CA ASN A 624 20.02 -29.08 -14.81
C ASN A 624 19.37 -28.36 -16.01
N GLY A 625 18.05 -28.37 -16.07
CA GLY A 625 17.27 -27.67 -17.10
C GLY A 625 16.28 -26.67 -16.50
N HIS A 626 16.53 -26.22 -15.28
CA HIS A 626 15.72 -25.27 -14.53
C HIS A 626 14.27 -25.72 -14.29
N ILE A 627 13.51 -24.83 -13.62
CA ILE A 627 12.20 -25.13 -13.06
C ILE A 627 11.17 -25.60 -14.10
N SER A 628 11.15 -25.04 -15.32
CA SER A 628 10.17 -25.38 -16.36
C SER A 628 10.31 -26.85 -16.79
N ALA A 629 11.52 -27.26 -17.15
CA ALA A 629 11.76 -28.62 -17.64
C ALA A 629 11.77 -29.66 -16.49
N ALA A 630 12.17 -29.26 -15.28
CA ALA A 630 12.04 -30.10 -14.09
C ALA A 630 10.57 -30.34 -13.75
N SER A 631 9.73 -29.29 -13.78
CA SER A 631 8.29 -29.42 -13.56
C SER A 631 7.62 -30.31 -14.60
N ASN A 632 8.02 -30.22 -15.88
CA ASN A 632 7.54 -31.14 -16.91
C ASN A 632 7.96 -32.59 -16.65
N SER A 633 9.21 -32.84 -16.23
CA SER A 633 9.68 -34.20 -15.90
C SER A 633 8.90 -34.79 -14.72
N ALA A 634 8.55 -33.96 -13.72
CA ALA A 634 7.68 -34.37 -12.63
C ALA A 634 6.23 -34.58 -13.10
N LEU A 635 5.71 -33.73 -14.00
CA LEU A 635 4.39 -33.86 -14.60
C LEU A 635 4.24 -35.17 -15.41
N GLU A 636 5.29 -35.66 -16.06
CA GLU A 636 5.29 -36.95 -16.76
C GLU A 636 5.08 -38.15 -15.83
N LEU A 637 5.45 -38.04 -14.54
CA LEU A 637 5.18 -39.06 -13.52
C LEU A 637 3.73 -39.05 -13.02
N ALA A 638 3.00 -37.95 -13.27
CA ALA A 638 1.67 -37.69 -12.72
C ALA A 638 0.58 -38.49 -13.44
N SER A 639 -0.19 -39.22 -12.65
CA SER A 639 -1.32 -40.07 -13.04
C SER A 639 -2.66 -39.63 -12.45
N GLY A 640 -2.65 -38.65 -11.54
CA GLY A 640 -3.84 -38.08 -10.91
C GLY A 640 -4.80 -37.40 -11.87
N GLU A 641 -6.04 -37.21 -11.44
CA GLU A 641 -7.01 -36.41 -12.18
C GLU A 641 -6.64 -34.92 -12.14
N PHE A 642 -6.02 -34.50 -11.03
CA PHE A 642 -5.56 -33.13 -10.80
C PHE A 642 -4.08 -33.10 -10.47
N VAL A 643 -3.44 -31.99 -10.81
CA VAL A 643 -2.03 -31.70 -10.54
C VAL A 643 -1.95 -30.48 -9.62
N ALA A 644 -1.27 -30.61 -8.49
CA ALA A 644 -1.03 -29.53 -7.55
C ALA A 644 0.44 -29.09 -7.61
N LEU A 645 0.70 -27.79 -7.63
CA LEU A 645 2.06 -27.23 -7.74
C LEU A 645 2.64 -26.93 -6.35
N MET A 646 3.83 -27.44 -6.06
CA MET A 646 4.51 -27.22 -4.78
C MET A 646 6.02 -27.07 -4.98
N ASP A 647 6.60 -26.05 -4.34
CA ASP A 647 8.05 -25.87 -4.30
C ASP A 647 8.71 -26.75 -3.22
N HIS A 648 9.97 -27.10 -3.47
CA HIS A 648 10.70 -28.13 -2.72
C HIS A 648 11.10 -27.75 -1.29
N ASP A 649 10.95 -26.48 -0.91
CA ASP A 649 11.28 -25.88 0.39
C ASP A 649 10.06 -25.35 1.16
N ASP A 650 8.89 -25.42 0.55
CA ASP A 650 7.63 -24.94 1.12
C ASP A 650 6.84 -26.05 1.83
N ARG A 651 5.77 -25.67 2.53
CA ARG A 651 4.99 -26.59 3.37
C ARG A 651 3.49 -26.49 3.07
N LEU A 652 2.84 -27.63 2.87
CA LEU A 652 1.37 -27.71 2.82
C LEU A 652 0.77 -27.82 4.23
N THR A 653 -0.44 -27.30 4.42
CA THR A 653 -1.20 -27.59 5.66
C THR A 653 -1.70 -29.04 5.65
N PRO A 654 -1.89 -29.70 6.81
CA PRO A 654 -2.28 -31.11 6.88
C PRO A 654 -3.59 -31.48 6.17
N HIS A 655 -4.45 -30.48 5.92
CA HIS A 655 -5.77 -30.63 5.31
C HIS A 655 -5.84 -30.02 3.89
N ALA A 656 -4.71 -29.60 3.31
CA ALA A 656 -4.65 -28.95 1.99
C ALA A 656 -5.32 -29.78 0.89
N LEU A 657 -4.91 -31.04 0.73
CA LEU A 657 -5.46 -31.90 -0.32
C LEU A 657 -6.91 -32.33 -0.04
N TYR A 658 -7.31 -32.40 1.23
CA TYR A 658 -8.71 -32.62 1.60
C TYR A 658 -9.58 -31.44 1.17
N MET A 659 -9.14 -30.20 1.41
CA MET A 659 -9.91 -29.01 1.03
C MET A 659 -10.12 -28.92 -0.48
N VAL A 660 -9.10 -29.30 -1.26
CA VAL A 660 -9.20 -29.44 -2.72
C VAL A 660 -10.25 -30.50 -3.10
N ALA A 661 -10.19 -31.69 -2.51
CA ALA A 661 -11.16 -32.74 -2.77
C ALA A 661 -12.59 -32.36 -2.34
N ALA A 662 -12.76 -31.69 -1.21
CA ALA A 662 -14.05 -31.20 -0.72
C ALA A 662 -14.65 -30.16 -1.68
N GLU A 663 -13.85 -29.20 -2.17
CA GLU A 663 -14.30 -28.21 -3.15
C GLU A 663 -14.68 -28.89 -4.48
N LEU A 664 -13.94 -29.92 -4.92
CA LEU A 664 -14.27 -30.72 -6.10
C LEU A 664 -15.54 -31.57 -5.94
N ASN A 665 -15.94 -31.94 -4.74
CA ASN A 665 -17.25 -32.58 -4.52
C ASN A 665 -18.39 -31.57 -4.66
N ARG A 666 -18.19 -30.32 -4.23
CA ARG A 666 -19.17 -29.24 -4.38
C ARG A 666 -19.23 -28.71 -5.81
N HIS A 667 -18.10 -28.73 -6.52
CA HIS A 667 -17.92 -28.24 -7.88
C HIS A 667 -17.15 -29.25 -8.75
N PRO A 668 -17.78 -30.37 -9.15
CA PRO A 668 -17.13 -31.45 -9.91
C PRO A 668 -16.58 -31.03 -11.27
N ASP A 669 -17.09 -29.94 -11.82
CA ASP A 669 -16.68 -29.36 -13.08
C ASP A 669 -15.43 -28.48 -12.98
N ALA A 670 -14.96 -28.12 -11.78
CA ALA A 670 -13.82 -27.22 -11.61
C ALA A 670 -12.56 -27.71 -12.37
N ASP A 671 -11.88 -26.80 -13.06
CA ASP A 671 -10.67 -27.06 -13.83
C ASP A 671 -9.42 -26.49 -13.16
N ILE A 672 -9.57 -25.40 -12.41
CA ILE A 672 -8.49 -24.70 -11.72
C ILE A 672 -8.98 -24.39 -10.30
N LEU A 673 -8.18 -24.72 -9.30
CA LEU A 673 -8.37 -24.32 -7.92
C LEU A 673 -7.13 -23.61 -7.41
N TYR A 674 -7.29 -22.64 -6.53
CA TYR A 674 -6.18 -22.00 -5.84
C TYR A 674 -6.55 -21.61 -4.41
N SER A 675 -5.56 -21.54 -3.54
CA SER A 675 -5.76 -21.24 -2.11
C SER A 675 -5.14 -19.92 -1.68
N ASP A 676 -5.49 -19.48 -0.48
CA ASP A 676 -4.71 -18.47 0.23
C ASP A 676 -3.36 -19.06 0.68
N GLU A 677 -2.41 -18.18 0.97
CA GLU A 677 -1.05 -18.51 1.39
C GLU A 677 -0.57 -17.53 2.47
N ASP A 678 0.44 -17.93 3.24
CA ASP A 678 1.21 -17.03 4.09
C ASP A 678 2.70 -17.38 4.03
N LYS A 679 3.52 -16.65 4.79
CA LYS A 679 4.95 -16.91 4.91
C LYS A 679 5.27 -17.61 6.21
N ILE A 680 6.30 -18.46 6.19
CA ILE A 680 6.85 -19.13 7.37
C ILE A 680 8.35 -18.89 7.47
N ASP A 681 8.82 -18.45 8.64
CA ASP A 681 10.26 -18.22 8.90
C ASP A 681 10.99 -19.50 9.33
N ALA A 682 12.30 -19.39 9.57
CA ALA A 682 13.15 -20.51 9.98
C ALA A 682 12.76 -21.07 11.37
N GLU A 683 12.10 -20.29 12.21
CA GLU A 683 11.58 -20.70 13.52
C GLU A 683 10.17 -21.32 13.44
N GLY A 684 9.58 -21.39 12.25
CA GLY A 684 8.26 -21.93 12.02
C GLY A 684 7.12 -20.95 12.34
N ARG A 685 7.41 -19.66 12.57
CA ARG A 685 6.40 -18.63 12.80
C ARG A 685 5.81 -18.16 11.48
N ARG A 686 4.49 -18.02 11.49
CA ARG A 686 3.71 -17.62 10.31
C ARG A 686 3.46 -16.12 10.29
N TYR A 687 3.58 -15.48 9.13
CA TYR A 687 3.39 -14.03 8.96
C TYR A 687 2.97 -13.66 7.53
N ASP A 688 2.58 -12.39 7.33
CA ASP A 688 2.24 -11.80 6.02
C ASP A 688 1.23 -12.61 5.19
N PRO A 689 0.01 -12.85 5.71
CA PRO A 689 -1.00 -13.65 5.01
C PRO A 689 -1.54 -12.95 3.76
N HIS A 690 -1.52 -13.66 2.65
CA HIS A 690 -2.14 -13.25 1.40
C HIS A 690 -3.52 -13.90 1.26
N PHE A 691 -4.53 -13.18 1.74
CA PHE A 691 -5.94 -13.49 1.59
C PHE A 691 -6.43 -13.00 0.23
N LYS A 692 -6.37 -13.89 -0.75
CA LYS A 692 -6.64 -13.60 -2.16
C LYS A 692 -8.13 -13.37 -2.39
N SER A 693 -8.49 -12.65 -3.45
CA SER A 693 -9.88 -12.58 -3.88
C SER A 693 -10.30 -13.87 -4.61
N GLY A 694 -11.60 -14.03 -4.85
CA GLY A 694 -12.07 -14.90 -5.93
C GLY A 694 -11.49 -14.48 -7.29
N PHE A 695 -11.74 -15.29 -8.32
CA PHE A 695 -11.08 -15.14 -9.61
C PHE A 695 -11.31 -13.74 -10.19
N ASN A 696 -10.21 -13.04 -10.47
CA ASN A 696 -10.23 -11.65 -10.87
C ASN A 696 -9.36 -11.49 -12.13
N PRO A 697 -9.96 -11.58 -13.34
CA PRO A 697 -9.19 -11.62 -14.58
C PRO A 697 -8.33 -10.35 -14.79
N ASP A 698 -8.82 -9.17 -14.42
CA ASP A 698 -8.03 -7.95 -14.58
C ASP A 698 -6.88 -7.87 -13.56
N LEU A 699 -7.08 -8.33 -12.32
CA LEU A 699 -5.99 -8.43 -11.35
C LEU A 699 -4.97 -9.51 -11.73
N LEU A 700 -5.43 -10.64 -12.31
CA LEU A 700 -4.57 -11.68 -12.84
C LEU A 700 -3.59 -11.11 -13.87
N HIS A 701 -4.02 -10.18 -14.74
CA HIS A 701 -3.11 -9.56 -15.71
C HIS A 701 -2.07 -8.61 -15.10
N GLY A 702 -2.36 -8.05 -13.92
CA GLY A 702 -1.44 -7.21 -13.17
C GLY A 702 -0.44 -8.00 -12.32
N GLN A 703 -0.87 -9.15 -11.79
CA GLN A 703 -0.07 -10.04 -10.94
C GLN A 703 -0.58 -11.49 -10.97
N ASN A 704 0.32 -12.47 -10.85
CA ASN A 704 -0.08 -13.88 -10.74
C ASN A 704 -0.78 -14.16 -9.39
N MET A 705 -2.12 -14.18 -9.40
CA MET A 705 -2.90 -14.46 -8.20
C MET A 705 -3.14 -15.95 -7.90
N VAL A 706 -2.93 -16.84 -8.87
CA VAL A 706 -3.18 -18.28 -8.68
C VAL A 706 -2.02 -18.90 -7.90
N ASN A 707 -0.79 -18.61 -8.34
CA ASN A 707 0.48 -19.01 -7.71
C ASN A 707 0.41 -20.40 -7.03
N HIS A 708 0.87 -20.50 -5.78
CA HIS A 708 0.78 -21.71 -4.96
C HIS A 708 -0.28 -21.51 -3.84
N LEU A 709 -1.05 -22.51 -3.43
CA LEU A 709 -1.21 -23.83 -4.04
C LEU A 709 -2.16 -23.76 -5.25
N GLY A 710 -1.62 -23.71 -6.47
CA GLY A 710 -2.38 -23.85 -7.70
C GLY A 710 -2.63 -25.33 -8.02
N VAL A 711 -3.89 -25.69 -8.27
CA VAL A 711 -4.31 -27.04 -8.65
C VAL A 711 -5.04 -27.00 -9.98
N PHE A 712 -4.60 -27.82 -10.92
CA PHE A 712 -5.10 -27.82 -12.30
C PHE A 712 -5.58 -29.21 -12.68
N ARG A 713 -6.69 -29.30 -13.40
CA ARG A 713 -7.13 -30.56 -13.99
C ARG A 713 -6.05 -31.04 -14.97
N ARG A 714 -5.59 -32.29 -14.81
CA ARG A 714 -4.46 -32.81 -15.60
C ARG A 714 -4.76 -32.81 -17.10
N SER A 715 -6.01 -33.11 -17.48
CA SER A 715 -6.42 -33.06 -18.90
C SER A 715 -6.33 -31.66 -19.51
N LEU A 716 -6.58 -30.61 -18.72
CA LEU A 716 -6.40 -29.22 -19.13
C LEU A 716 -4.91 -28.93 -19.35
N VAL A 717 -4.06 -29.27 -18.38
CA VAL A 717 -2.59 -29.08 -18.46
C VAL A 717 -2.00 -29.81 -19.68
N ALA A 718 -2.44 -31.04 -19.93
CA ALA A 718 -2.01 -31.82 -21.09
C ALA A 718 -2.43 -31.16 -22.41
N ARG A 719 -3.66 -30.64 -22.49
CA ARG A 719 -4.18 -29.95 -23.68
C ARG A 719 -3.43 -28.66 -24.01
N ILE A 720 -2.96 -27.93 -22.99
CA ILE A 720 -2.18 -26.69 -23.16
C ILE A 720 -0.67 -26.91 -23.27
N GLY A 721 -0.19 -28.16 -23.17
CA GLY A 721 1.21 -28.54 -23.39
C GLY A 721 2.16 -28.36 -22.19
N GLY A 722 1.65 -28.33 -20.96
CA GLY A 722 2.50 -28.25 -19.75
C GLY A 722 3.25 -26.92 -19.58
N PHE A 723 4.41 -26.95 -18.91
CA PHE A 723 5.27 -25.78 -18.70
C PHE A 723 6.14 -25.50 -19.93
N ARG A 724 6.36 -24.22 -20.24
CA ARG A 724 7.20 -23.83 -21.38
C ARG A 724 8.58 -23.38 -20.91
N GLU A 725 9.63 -23.97 -21.48
CA GLU A 725 11.00 -23.51 -21.26
C GLU A 725 11.19 -22.06 -21.74
N GLY A 726 12.07 -21.32 -21.06
CA GLY A 726 12.35 -19.92 -21.31
C GLY A 726 11.48 -18.94 -20.50
N PHE A 727 10.52 -19.43 -19.72
CA PHE A 727 9.66 -18.63 -18.82
C PHE A 727 10.09 -18.76 -17.34
N GLU A 728 11.33 -19.16 -17.08
CA GLU A 728 11.83 -19.34 -15.71
C GLU A 728 11.65 -18.07 -14.87
N GLY A 729 11.07 -18.21 -13.68
CA GLY A 729 10.66 -17.10 -12.81
C GLY A 729 9.22 -16.64 -13.01
N SER A 730 8.52 -17.11 -14.05
CA SER A 730 7.10 -16.82 -14.33
C SER A 730 6.41 -17.97 -15.07
N GLN A 731 6.93 -19.19 -14.94
CA GLN A 731 6.46 -20.39 -15.64
C GLN A 731 5.04 -20.81 -15.18
N ASP A 732 4.74 -20.59 -13.92
CA ASP A 732 3.45 -20.76 -13.27
C ASP A 732 2.43 -19.73 -13.77
N TYR A 733 2.86 -18.48 -13.97
CA TYR A 733 2.02 -17.43 -14.52
C TYR A 733 1.69 -17.69 -16.01
N ASP A 734 2.69 -18.11 -16.80
CA ASP A 734 2.48 -18.57 -18.18
C ASP A 734 1.51 -19.75 -18.27
N LEU A 735 1.68 -20.76 -17.42
CA LEU A 735 0.77 -21.91 -17.35
C LEU A 735 -0.65 -21.45 -17.01
N THR A 736 -0.78 -20.59 -16.00
CA THR A 736 -2.07 -20.07 -15.55
C THR A 736 -2.78 -19.31 -16.66
N LEU A 737 -2.10 -18.39 -17.36
CA LEU A 737 -2.68 -17.63 -18.46
C LEU A 737 -3.21 -18.55 -19.57
N ARG A 738 -2.44 -19.56 -19.97
CA ARG A 738 -2.89 -20.56 -20.97
C ARG A 738 -4.02 -21.45 -20.44
N ALA A 739 -4.02 -21.78 -19.16
CA ALA A 739 -5.06 -22.59 -18.54
C ALA A 739 -6.40 -21.84 -18.50
N VAL A 740 -6.40 -20.55 -18.12
CA VAL A 740 -7.61 -19.72 -18.10
C VAL A 740 -8.16 -19.43 -19.50
N GLU A 741 -7.30 -19.38 -20.53
CA GLU A 741 -7.73 -19.30 -21.94
C GLU A 741 -8.49 -20.55 -22.41
N ALA A 742 -8.16 -21.72 -21.83
CA ALA A 742 -8.70 -23.00 -22.24
C ALA A 742 -9.87 -23.50 -21.37
N THR A 743 -10.30 -22.70 -20.39
CA THR A 743 -11.49 -22.97 -19.56
C THR A 743 -12.39 -21.74 -19.49
N VAL A 744 -13.39 -21.76 -18.61
CA VAL A 744 -14.32 -20.65 -18.36
C VAL A 744 -14.26 -20.21 -16.90
N PRO A 745 -14.52 -18.93 -16.57
CA PRO A 745 -14.38 -18.40 -15.21
C PRO A 745 -15.13 -19.19 -14.13
N GLU A 746 -16.29 -19.76 -14.46
CA GLU A 746 -17.14 -20.51 -13.52
C GLU A 746 -16.47 -21.80 -13.03
N ARG A 747 -15.52 -22.33 -13.79
CA ARG A 747 -14.74 -23.54 -13.49
C ARG A 747 -13.44 -23.23 -12.75
N ILE A 748 -13.22 -21.98 -12.35
CA ILE A 748 -12.07 -21.53 -11.57
C ILE A 748 -12.53 -21.25 -10.13
N ARG A 749 -11.94 -21.94 -9.16
CA ARG A 749 -12.38 -21.91 -7.76
C ARG A 749 -11.29 -21.40 -6.83
N HIS A 750 -11.66 -20.49 -5.95
CA HIS A 750 -10.82 -20.03 -4.85
C HIS A 750 -11.23 -20.73 -3.57
N ILE A 751 -10.26 -21.30 -2.85
CA ILE A 751 -10.45 -21.85 -1.51
C ILE A 751 -9.88 -20.80 -0.53
N PRO A 752 -10.71 -20.03 0.19
CA PRO A 752 -10.26 -18.92 1.04
C PRO A 752 -9.72 -19.42 2.40
N VAL A 753 -8.79 -20.36 2.34
CA VAL A 753 -8.10 -20.98 3.47
C VAL A 753 -6.62 -21.01 3.14
N ILE A 754 -5.78 -20.82 4.14
CA ILE A 754 -4.33 -20.90 3.96
C ILE A 754 -3.96 -22.37 3.86
N LEU A 755 -3.61 -22.82 2.65
CA LEU A 755 -3.23 -24.22 2.39
C LEU A 755 -1.75 -24.37 2.04
N TYR A 756 -1.05 -23.25 1.90
CA TYR A 756 0.33 -23.17 1.48
C TYR A 756 1.11 -22.20 2.36
N HIS A 757 2.27 -22.63 2.85
CA HIS A 757 3.21 -21.78 3.59
C HIS A 757 4.48 -21.61 2.76
N TRP A 758 4.71 -20.38 2.30
CA TRP A 758 5.92 -19.99 1.60
C TRP A 758 7.04 -19.76 2.61
N ARG A 759 8.09 -20.59 2.56
CA ARG A 759 9.25 -20.43 3.41
C ARG A 759 10.12 -19.26 2.98
N VAL A 760 10.59 -18.50 3.96
CA VAL A 760 11.55 -17.40 3.76
C VAL A 760 12.76 -17.61 4.66
N PHE A 761 13.93 -17.81 4.04
CA PHE A 761 15.25 -17.91 4.70
C PHE A 761 16.32 -17.21 3.84
N PRO A 762 17.52 -16.88 4.38
CA PRO A 762 18.53 -16.10 3.66
C PRO A 762 18.96 -16.66 2.30
N GLU A 763 19.00 -17.98 2.15
CA GLU A 763 19.30 -18.69 0.90
C GLU A 763 18.05 -19.00 0.06
N SER A 764 16.84 -18.65 0.54
CA SER A 764 15.53 -18.82 -0.11
C SER A 764 15.30 -17.77 -1.18
N ALA A 765 16.23 -17.64 -2.11
CA ALA A 765 16.09 -16.70 -3.20
C ALA A 765 15.50 -17.45 -4.40
N ALA A 766 14.17 -17.38 -4.54
CA ALA A 766 13.50 -17.83 -5.75
C ALA A 766 14.13 -17.17 -7.00
N PHE A 767 14.07 -17.82 -8.15
CA PHE A 767 14.63 -17.24 -9.38
C PHE A 767 14.06 -15.84 -9.66
N SER A 768 12.78 -15.61 -9.36
CA SER A 768 12.09 -14.33 -9.49
C SER A 768 12.56 -13.24 -8.51
N THR A 769 13.29 -13.59 -7.45
CA THR A 769 13.95 -12.62 -6.56
C THR A 769 15.42 -12.42 -6.90
N VAL A 770 16.12 -13.45 -7.39
CA VAL A 770 17.53 -13.38 -7.81
C VAL A 770 17.72 -12.68 -9.14
N ASP A 771 16.86 -12.97 -10.13
CA ASP A 771 16.91 -12.42 -11.49
C ASP A 771 15.54 -11.84 -11.87
N LEU A 772 15.11 -10.85 -11.07
CA LEU A 772 13.85 -10.15 -11.26
C LEU A 772 13.69 -9.60 -12.69
N PRO A 773 14.69 -8.97 -13.34
CA PRO A 773 14.53 -8.48 -14.71
C PRO A 773 14.15 -9.59 -15.71
N ARG A 774 14.76 -10.78 -15.61
CA ARG A 774 14.42 -11.89 -16.49
C ARG A 774 13.05 -12.47 -16.19
N ALA A 775 12.66 -12.59 -14.91
CA ALA A 775 11.33 -13.01 -14.51
C ALA A 775 10.26 -12.03 -15.01
N THR A 776 10.43 -10.72 -14.81
CA THR A 776 9.52 -9.69 -15.33
C THR A 776 9.43 -9.74 -16.87
N ALA A 777 10.54 -9.93 -17.57
CA ALA A 777 10.53 -10.09 -19.03
C ALA A 777 9.76 -11.35 -19.48
N ALA A 778 9.89 -12.46 -18.74
CA ALA A 778 9.13 -13.68 -18.99
C ALA A 778 7.62 -13.48 -18.75
N ALA A 779 7.23 -12.81 -17.66
CA ALA A 779 5.84 -12.44 -17.37
C ALA A 779 5.24 -11.55 -18.47
N HIS A 780 5.97 -10.53 -18.91
CA HIS A 780 5.53 -9.65 -20.00
C HIS A 780 5.38 -10.38 -21.32
N ARG A 781 6.29 -11.31 -21.63
CA ARG A 781 6.16 -12.17 -22.80
C ARG A 781 4.92 -13.08 -22.69
N ALA A 782 4.68 -13.68 -21.52
CA ALA A 782 3.52 -14.55 -21.30
C ALA A 782 2.20 -13.81 -21.53
N LEU A 783 2.08 -12.59 -21.00
CA LEU A 783 0.93 -11.71 -21.20
C LEU A 783 0.80 -11.24 -22.65
N THR A 784 1.90 -10.85 -23.29
CA THR A 784 1.88 -10.42 -24.70
C THR A 784 1.35 -11.55 -25.58
N GLU A 785 1.83 -12.77 -25.38
CA GLU A 785 1.35 -13.93 -26.12
C GLU A 785 -0.09 -14.33 -25.72
N HIS A 786 -0.51 -14.11 -24.48
CA HIS A 786 -1.91 -14.29 -24.03
C HIS A 786 -2.87 -13.42 -24.85
N PHE A 787 -2.61 -12.12 -24.94
CA PHE A 787 -3.45 -11.20 -25.71
C PHE A 787 -3.43 -11.51 -27.21
N GLN A 788 -2.27 -11.92 -27.76
CA GLN A 788 -2.15 -12.38 -29.14
C GLN A 788 -3.00 -13.62 -29.44
N ARG A 789 -2.95 -14.66 -28.58
CA ARG A 789 -3.75 -15.88 -28.73
C ARG A 789 -5.26 -15.59 -28.65
N ARG A 790 -5.64 -14.64 -27.80
CA ARG A 790 -7.03 -14.19 -27.66
C ARG A 790 -7.52 -13.26 -28.76
N GLY A 791 -6.63 -12.77 -29.63
CA GLY A 791 -6.95 -11.79 -30.66
C GLY A 791 -7.39 -10.44 -30.08
N VAL A 792 -6.94 -10.11 -28.86
CA VAL A 792 -7.28 -8.86 -28.18
C VAL A 792 -6.12 -7.88 -28.37
N PRO A 793 -6.32 -6.74 -29.04
CA PRO A 793 -5.25 -5.76 -29.23
C PRO A 793 -4.98 -5.02 -27.92
N ALA A 794 -3.82 -5.30 -27.31
CA ALA A 794 -3.36 -4.65 -26.10
C ALA A 794 -1.83 -4.57 -26.05
N THR A 795 -1.32 -3.54 -25.36
CA THR A 795 0.11 -3.38 -25.06
C THR A 795 0.36 -3.74 -23.60
N VAL A 796 1.44 -4.49 -23.36
CA VAL A 796 1.88 -4.91 -22.03
C VAL A 796 3.02 -4.00 -21.58
N GLU A 797 2.86 -3.33 -20.45
CA GLU A 797 3.81 -2.35 -19.91
C GLU A 797 4.16 -2.66 -18.47
N THR A 798 5.33 -2.25 -18.00
CA THR A 798 5.65 -2.27 -16.57
C THR A 798 4.71 -1.32 -15.82
N SER A 799 4.21 -1.73 -14.65
CA SER A 799 3.42 -0.84 -13.81
C SER A 799 4.26 0.37 -13.37
N PRO A 800 3.74 1.61 -13.45
CA PRO A 800 4.46 2.80 -12.99
C PRO A 800 4.88 2.76 -11.51
N ALA A 801 4.15 2.00 -10.68
CA ALA A 801 4.42 1.91 -9.25
C ALA A 801 5.56 0.91 -8.91
N THR A 802 5.84 -0.08 -9.76
CA THR A 802 6.86 -1.11 -9.48
C THR A 802 7.23 -1.92 -10.72
N ASP A 803 8.49 -2.34 -10.79
CA ASP A 803 9.06 -3.24 -11.80
C ASP A 803 8.61 -4.72 -11.70
N ARG A 804 7.82 -5.06 -10.67
CA ARG A 804 7.33 -6.42 -10.41
C ARG A 804 5.98 -6.73 -11.03
N PHE A 805 5.20 -5.70 -11.35
CA PHE A 805 3.82 -5.86 -11.82
C PHE A 805 3.60 -5.22 -13.17
N THR A 806 2.47 -5.55 -13.78
CA THR A 806 2.19 -5.21 -15.16
C THR A 806 0.97 -4.30 -15.28
N ARG A 807 1.02 -3.38 -16.24
CA ARG A 807 -0.12 -2.59 -16.73
C ARG A 807 -0.48 -3.08 -18.12
N ILE A 808 -1.78 -3.24 -18.36
CA ILE A 808 -2.32 -3.55 -19.69
C ILE A 808 -2.95 -2.28 -20.25
N ARG A 809 -2.58 -1.90 -21.47
CA ARG A 809 -3.24 -0.84 -22.25
C ARG A 809 -4.01 -1.45 -23.41
N TYR A 810 -5.33 -1.48 -23.29
CA TYR A 810 -6.19 -1.95 -24.38
C TYR A 810 -6.22 -0.94 -25.52
N ALA A 811 -6.21 -1.44 -26.76
CA ALA A 811 -6.29 -0.56 -27.93
C ALA A 811 -7.67 0.09 -28.03
N LEU A 812 -7.68 1.35 -28.43
CA LEU A 812 -8.89 2.11 -28.72
C LEU A 812 -9.21 2.05 -30.22
N PRO A 813 -10.50 2.05 -30.61
CA PRO A 813 -10.89 2.12 -32.01
C PRO A 813 -10.63 3.51 -32.60
N ASP A 814 -10.49 3.55 -33.93
CA ASP A 814 -10.45 4.78 -34.72
C ASP A 814 -11.57 4.72 -35.78
N PRO A 815 -12.59 5.60 -35.74
CA PRO A 815 -12.75 6.71 -34.80
C PRO A 815 -13.14 6.27 -33.39
N LEU A 816 -12.78 7.11 -32.40
CA LEU A 816 -13.23 6.97 -31.02
C LEU A 816 -14.75 7.16 -30.89
N PRO A 817 -15.43 6.41 -30.00
CA PRO A 817 -16.86 6.58 -29.77
C PRO A 817 -17.16 7.89 -29.04
N ARG A 818 -18.30 8.51 -29.33
CA ARG A 818 -18.75 9.68 -28.59
C ARG A 818 -19.04 9.36 -27.12
N VAL A 819 -18.53 10.19 -26.22
CA VAL A 819 -18.78 10.12 -24.78
C VAL A 819 -19.72 11.25 -24.33
N SER A 820 -20.78 10.90 -23.59
CA SER A 820 -21.64 11.88 -22.91
C SER A 820 -21.34 11.91 -21.41
N LEU A 821 -20.74 13.00 -20.93
CA LEU A 821 -20.42 13.23 -19.53
C LEU A 821 -21.55 14.01 -18.85
N ILE A 822 -22.24 13.40 -17.91
CA ILE A 822 -23.41 13.94 -17.22
C ILE A 822 -22.96 14.53 -15.88
N VAL A 823 -23.25 15.82 -15.65
CA VAL A 823 -22.83 16.58 -14.47
C VAL A 823 -24.05 17.19 -13.79
N PRO A 824 -24.68 16.50 -12.83
CA PRO A 824 -25.72 17.07 -11.98
C PRO A 824 -25.17 18.19 -11.11
N THR A 825 -25.86 19.32 -11.01
CA THR A 825 -25.39 20.46 -10.20
C THR A 825 -26.54 21.26 -9.59
N ARG A 826 -26.24 21.89 -8.45
CA ARG A 826 -27.04 22.96 -7.86
C ARG A 826 -26.09 23.99 -7.25
N ASP A 827 -26.04 25.17 -7.86
CA ASP A 827 -25.17 26.28 -7.45
C ASP A 827 -23.67 25.93 -7.32
N LYS A 828 -22.92 26.74 -6.56
CA LYS A 828 -21.48 26.55 -6.28
C LYS A 828 -20.64 26.51 -7.55
N VAL A 829 -20.82 27.55 -8.35
CA VAL A 829 -20.15 27.75 -9.65
C VAL A 829 -18.63 27.54 -9.63
N GLY A 830 -17.94 27.77 -8.51
CA GLY A 830 -16.51 27.51 -8.39
C GLY A 830 -16.14 26.04 -8.62
N LEU A 831 -16.88 25.11 -8.00
CA LEU A 831 -16.68 23.66 -8.17
C LEU A 831 -17.07 23.23 -9.58
N LEU A 832 -18.27 23.63 -10.01
CA LEU A 832 -18.78 23.29 -11.34
C LEU A 832 -17.84 23.76 -12.44
N LYS A 833 -17.31 24.99 -12.33
CA LYS A 833 -16.37 25.54 -13.30
C LYS A 833 -15.06 24.75 -13.31
N GLY A 834 -14.51 24.42 -12.14
CA GLY A 834 -13.30 23.58 -12.04
C GLY A 834 -13.48 22.22 -12.71
N CYS A 835 -14.63 21.59 -12.48
CA CYS A 835 -15.01 20.33 -13.12
C CYS A 835 -15.12 20.48 -14.65
N VAL A 836 -16.01 21.35 -15.13
CA VAL A 836 -16.29 21.49 -16.57
C VAL A 836 -15.08 21.98 -17.35
N ASP A 837 -14.28 22.91 -16.81
CA ASP A 837 -13.03 23.33 -17.45
C ASP A 837 -12.04 22.16 -17.55
N GLY A 838 -11.94 21.33 -16.50
CA GLY A 838 -11.14 20.10 -16.52
C GLY A 838 -11.61 19.11 -17.59
N LEU A 839 -12.92 18.90 -17.72
CA LEU A 839 -13.50 18.03 -18.73
C LEU A 839 -13.26 18.55 -20.16
N LEU A 840 -13.34 19.86 -20.39
CA LEU A 840 -13.25 20.45 -21.73
C LEU A 840 -11.82 20.76 -22.20
N GLN A 841 -10.93 21.10 -21.26
CA GLN A 841 -9.60 21.66 -21.56
C GLN A 841 -8.44 20.78 -21.09
N ARG A 842 -8.67 19.92 -20.09
CA ARG A 842 -7.63 19.02 -19.53
C ARG A 842 -7.88 17.55 -19.82
N THR A 843 -8.80 17.23 -20.73
CA THR A 843 -9.10 15.86 -21.14
C THR A 843 -8.76 15.71 -22.62
N ASP A 844 -7.85 14.78 -22.93
CA ASP A 844 -7.49 14.41 -24.30
C ASP A 844 -8.48 13.37 -24.81
N TYR A 845 -9.69 13.83 -25.16
CA TYR A 845 -10.70 13.02 -25.83
C TYR A 845 -11.46 13.88 -26.85
N PRO A 846 -11.40 13.55 -28.15
CA PRO A 846 -11.84 14.47 -29.20
C PRO A 846 -13.36 14.58 -29.31
N ASP A 847 -14.10 13.47 -29.18
CA ASP A 847 -15.56 13.44 -29.33
C ASP A 847 -16.25 13.24 -27.98
N LEU A 848 -16.38 14.33 -27.23
CA LEU A 848 -17.11 14.37 -25.96
C LEU A 848 -18.17 15.45 -25.97
N GLU A 849 -19.26 15.19 -25.25
CA GLU A 849 -20.23 16.22 -24.84
C GLU A 849 -20.36 16.25 -23.31
N VAL A 850 -20.59 17.45 -22.77
CA VAL A 850 -20.84 17.67 -21.34
C VAL A 850 -22.29 18.12 -21.17
N ILE A 851 -23.07 17.33 -20.43
CA ILE A 851 -24.47 17.60 -20.12
C ILE A 851 -24.57 18.02 -18.67
N ILE A 852 -24.63 19.33 -18.45
CA ILE A 852 -24.84 19.91 -17.13
C ILE A 852 -26.33 19.85 -16.81
N VAL A 853 -26.70 19.26 -15.68
CA VAL A 853 -28.10 19.16 -15.27
C VAL A 853 -28.35 20.05 -14.07
N ASP A 854 -28.96 21.21 -14.31
CA ASP A 854 -29.33 22.17 -13.28
C ASP A 854 -30.55 21.68 -12.50
N ASN A 855 -30.35 21.36 -11.22
CA ASN A 855 -31.41 21.01 -10.29
C ASN A 855 -31.73 22.18 -9.35
N ASN A 856 -32.51 23.13 -9.84
CA ASN A 856 -33.01 24.29 -9.08
C ASN A 856 -31.88 25.16 -8.48
N SER A 857 -30.86 25.52 -9.26
CA SER A 857 -29.90 26.57 -8.88
C SER A 857 -30.61 27.90 -8.64
N GLU A 858 -30.09 28.71 -7.71
CA GLU A 858 -30.68 30.00 -7.32
C GLU A 858 -29.69 31.16 -7.43
N GLU A 859 -28.38 30.89 -7.43
CA GLU A 859 -27.35 31.92 -7.45
C GLU A 859 -27.21 32.55 -8.84
N ALA A 860 -27.27 33.88 -8.91
CA ALA A 860 -27.07 34.64 -10.15
C ALA A 860 -25.73 34.34 -10.85
N LYS A 861 -24.68 34.02 -10.07
CA LYS A 861 -23.37 33.65 -10.61
C LYS A 861 -23.39 32.31 -11.35
N THR A 862 -24.21 31.36 -10.90
CA THR A 862 -24.39 30.06 -11.56
C THR A 862 -25.06 30.24 -12.91
N PHE A 863 -26.13 31.03 -12.99
CA PHE A 863 -26.81 31.35 -14.25
C PHE A 863 -25.90 32.08 -15.25
N ALA A 864 -25.13 33.07 -14.77
CA ALA A 864 -24.15 33.77 -15.62
C ALA A 864 -23.08 32.82 -16.19
N TYR A 865 -22.67 31.81 -15.41
CA TYR A 865 -21.77 30.77 -15.91
C TYR A 865 -22.45 29.84 -16.92
N PHE A 866 -23.71 29.45 -16.70
CA PHE A 866 -24.47 28.68 -17.70
C PHE A 866 -24.54 29.39 -19.05
N ASP A 867 -24.80 30.70 -19.06
CA ASP A 867 -24.84 31.49 -20.30
C ASP A 867 -23.47 31.59 -20.98
N THR A 868 -22.39 31.51 -20.20
CA THR A 868 -21.03 31.50 -20.71
C THR A 868 -20.67 30.15 -21.32
N VAL A 869 -20.90 29.06 -20.58
CA VAL A 869 -20.45 27.72 -20.94
C VAL A 869 -21.25 27.10 -22.08
N LYS A 870 -22.54 27.47 -22.23
CA LYS A 870 -23.38 27.09 -23.38
C LYS A 870 -22.84 27.54 -24.74
N LYS A 871 -21.87 28.46 -24.77
CA LYS A 871 -21.21 28.90 -26.01
C LYS A 871 -20.26 27.85 -26.57
N ASP A 872 -19.75 26.93 -25.74
CA ASP A 872 -18.99 25.79 -26.22
C ASP A 872 -19.96 24.78 -26.86
N PRO A 873 -19.78 24.39 -28.14
CA PRO A 873 -20.71 23.50 -28.84
C PRO A 873 -20.78 22.09 -28.23
N ARG A 874 -19.81 21.71 -27.38
CA ARG A 874 -19.80 20.43 -26.67
C ARG A 874 -20.67 20.44 -25.42
N VAL A 875 -21.16 21.62 -24.97
CA VAL A 875 -21.85 21.76 -23.68
C VAL A 875 -23.34 21.97 -23.86
N ARG A 876 -24.14 21.21 -23.12
CA ARG A 876 -25.58 21.39 -23.00
C ARG A 876 -25.95 21.56 -21.54
N VAL A 877 -26.77 22.56 -21.24
CA VAL A 877 -27.34 22.74 -19.89
C VAL A 877 -28.81 22.41 -19.95
N LEU A 878 -29.21 21.38 -19.21
CA LEU A 878 -30.58 20.92 -19.06
C LEU A 878 -31.12 21.37 -17.71
N ARG A 879 -32.42 21.66 -17.64
CA ARG A 879 -33.09 22.04 -16.40
C ARG A 879 -33.94 20.88 -15.90
N TYR A 880 -33.82 20.57 -14.61
CA TYR A 880 -34.56 19.50 -13.96
C TYR A 880 -35.27 20.03 -12.70
N GLU A 881 -36.54 20.39 -12.87
CA GLU A 881 -37.36 21.07 -11.85
C GLU A 881 -38.11 20.07 -10.95
N ALA A 882 -37.37 19.31 -10.14
CA ALA A 882 -37.93 18.39 -9.16
C ALA A 882 -37.08 18.34 -7.88
N PRO A 883 -37.57 17.75 -6.76
CA PRO A 883 -36.76 17.51 -5.59
C PRO A 883 -35.47 16.75 -5.94
N PHE A 884 -34.38 17.03 -5.21
CA PHE A 884 -33.10 16.41 -5.48
C PHE A 884 -33.18 14.88 -5.31
N ASN A 885 -32.94 14.18 -6.41
CA ASN A 885 -32.79 12.74 -6.49
C ASN A 885 -31.69 12.47 -7.51
N TYR A 886 -30.52 12.06 -7.04
CA TYR A 886 -29.34 11.86 -7.88
C TYR A 886 -29.62 10.84 -8.99
N SER A 887 -30.32 9.76 -8.65
CA SER A 887 -30.70 8.70 -9.57
C SER A 887 -31.65 9.21 -10.66
N SER A 888 -32.72 9.93 -10.30
CA SER A 888 -33.66 10.48 -11.30
C SER A 888 -33.00 11.51 -12.21
N ILE A 889 -32.13 12.37 -11.68
CA ILE A 889 -31.44 13.41 -12.45
C ILE A 889 -30.54 12.78 -13.52
N ASN A 890 -29.74 11.77 -13.13
CA ASN A 890 -28.88 11.06 -14.06
C ASN A 890 -29.70 10.25 -15.08
N ASN A 891 -30.74 9.52 -14.64
CA ASN A 891 -31.64 8.79 -15.55
C ASN A 891 -32.24 9.72 -16.61
N PHE A 892 -32.76 10.87 -16.20
CA PHE A 892 -33.28 11.90 -17.11
C PHE A 892 -32.22 12.36 -18.11
N ALA A 893 -31.01 12.70 -17.65
CA ALA A 893 -29.97 13.20 -18.52
C ALA A 893 -29.44 12.15 -19.51
N VAL A 894 -29.40 10.87 -19.12
CA VAL A 894 -29.06 9.77 -20.03
C VAL A 894 -30.07 9.67 -21.18
N THR A 895 -31.36 9.98 -20.97
CA THR A 895 -32.32 10.01 -22.10
C THR A 895 -32.02 11.12 -23.13
N GLN A 896 -31.26 12.14 -22.73
CA GLN A 896 -30.90 13.30 -23.55
C GLN A 896 -29.50 13.19 -24.15
N ALA A 897 -28.68 12.27 -23.67
CA ALA A 897 -27.32 12.02 -24.14
C ALA A 897 -27.31 11.39 -25.54
N THR A 898 -26.26 11.68 -26.31
CA THR A 898 -26.10 11.21 -27.70
C THR A 898 -24.93 10.24 -27.89
N GLY A 899 -24.05 10.14 -26.89
CA GLY A 899 -22.93 9.21 -26.86
C GLY A 899 -23.36 7.77 -26.67
N SER A 900 -22.59 6.86 -27.27
CA SER A 900 -22.68 5.42 -27.01
C SER A 900 -21.98 5.03 -25.71
N ILE A 901 -21.12 5.91 -25.20
CA ILE A 901 -20.50 5.83 -23.87
C ILE A 901 -21.11 6.92 -22.97
N ILE A 902 -21.47 6.54 -21.75
CA ILE A 902 -22.04 7.40 -20.72
C ILE A 902 -21.02 7.54 -19.58
N GLY A 903 -20.83 8.77 -19.11
CA GLY A 903 -20.10 9.06 -17.89
C GLY A 903 -20.98 9.74 -16.85
N LEU A 904 -21.09 9.15 -15.67
CA LEU A 904 -21.69 9.79 -14.49
C LEU A 904 -20.58 10.50 -13.72
N ILE A 905 -20.68 11.83 -13.61
CA ILE A 905 -19.62 12.68 -13.07
C ILE A 905 -20.21 13.64 -12.05
N ASN A 906 -19.66 13.66 -10.84
CA ASN A 906 -20.03 14.68 -9.85
C ASN A 906 -19.45 16.05 -10.24
N ASN A 907 -20.14 17.13 -9.84
CA ASN A 907 -19.76 18.50 -10.20
C ASN A 907 -18.51 19.04 -9.47
N ASP A 908 -17.93 18.28 -8.55
CA ASP A 908 -16.76 18.60 -7.73
C ASP A 908 -15.57 17.67 -8.00
N ILE A 909 -15.53 17.10 -9.21
CA ILE A 909 -14.39 16.35 -9.74
C ILE A 909 -13.38 17.30 -10.38
N GLU A 910 -12.08 17.10 -10.12
CA GLU A 910 -11.01 17.79 -10.85
C GLU A 910 -10.09 16.78 -11.55
N VAL A 911 -9.87 16.98 -12.85
CA VAL A 911 -9.01 16.13 -13.69
C VAL A 911 -7.53 16.32 -13.30
N ILE A 912 -6.79 15.22 -13.13
CA ILE A 912 -5.35 15.24 -12.87
C ILE A 912 -4.58 15.01 -14.18
N GLY A 913 -4.69 13.80 -14.75
CA GLY A 913 -4.03 13.41 -16.00
C GLY A 913 -4.97 13.53 -17.21
N ALA A 914 -4.44 13.93 -18.37
CA ALA A 914 -5.26 14.20 -19.55
C ALA A 914 -5.82 12.95 -20.25
N ASP A 915 -5.19 11.79 -20.05
CA ASP A 915 -5.54 10.52 -20.66
C ASP A 915 -6.58 9.70 -19.86
N TRP A 916 -7.06 10.21 -18.73
CA TRP A 916 -7.98 9.51 -17.82
C TRP A 916 -9.21 8.92 -18.53
N LEU A 917 -9.82 9.68 -19.45
CA LEU A 917 -11.03 9.24 -20.15
C LEU A 917 -10.72 8.17 -21.19
N LYS A 918 -9.58 8.28 -21.90
CA LYS A 918 -9.12 7.23 -22.84
C LYS A 918 -8.86 5.92 -22.09
N GLU A 919 -8.21 5.99 -20.93
CA GLU A 919 -7.97 4.84 -20.05
C GLU A 919 -9.30 4.16 -19.67
N MET A 920 -10.27 4.91 -19.13
CA MET A 920 -11.55 4.33 -18.72
C MET A 920 -12.38 3.80 -19.90
N VAL A 921 -12.39 4.51 -21.03
CA VAL A 921 -13.10 4.08 -22.25
C VAL A 921 -12.49 2.80 -22.82
N SER A 922 -11.16 2.63 -22.76
CA SER A 922 -10.51 1.40 -23.25
C SER A 922 -11.03 0.15 -22.53
N HIS A 923 -11.31 0.26 -21.23
CA HIS A 923 -11.96 -0.79 -20.45
C HIS A 923 -13.47 -0.88 -20.73
N ALA A 924 -14.17 0.25 -20.80
CA ALA A 924 -15.62 0.27 -21.02
C ALA A 924 -16.04 -0.28 -22.39
N LEU A 925 -15.14 -0.32 -23.37
CA LEU A 925 -15.40 -0.93 -24.68
C LEU A 925 -15.33 -2.45 -24.69
N ARG A 926 -14.75 -3.08 -23.66
CA ARG A 926 -14.68 -4.55 -23.53
C ARG A 926 -16.09 -5.12 -23.33
N PRO A 927 -16.57 -6.05 -24.18
CA PRO A 927 -17.95 -6.54 -24.13
C PRO A 927 -18.38 -7.10 -22.76
N GLU A 928 -17.47 -7.74 -22.04
CA GLU A 928 -17.71 -8.32 -20.73
C GLU A 928 -17.72 -7.30 -19.57
N VAL A 929 -17.30 -6.04 -19.81
CA VAL A 929 -17.25 -4.99 -18.79
C VAL A 929 -18.52 -4.16 -18.83
N GLY A 930 -19.19 -3.99 -17.69
CA GLY A 930 -20.42 -3.23 -17.55
C GLY A 930 -20.21 -1.79 -17.06
N ALA A 931 -19.24 -1.55 -16.19
CA ALA A 931 -18.89 -0.21 -15.70
C ALA A 931 -17.41 -0.12 -15.29
N VAL A 932 -16.87 1.10 -15.36
CA VAL A 932 -15.48 1.41 -15.04
C VAL A 932 -15.41 2.57 -14.05
N GLY A 933 -14.67 2.40 -12.95
CA GLY A 933 -14.42 3.42 -11.93
C GLY A 933 -12.98 3.94 -11.95
N ALA A 934 -12.82 5.22 -11.62
CA ALA A 934 -11.53 5.90 -11.49
C ALA A 934 -10.92 5.78 -10.09
N LYS A 935 -9.63 6.09 -9.94
CA LYS A 935 -9.00 6.32 -8.63
C LYS A 935 -9.25 7.78 -8.23
N LEU A 936 -9.94 7.98 -7.10
CA LEU A 936 -10.30 9.31 -6.61
C LEU A 936 -9.53 9.67 -5.35
N TYR A 937 -9.06 10.91 -5.28
CA TYR A 937 -8.35 11.47 -4.15
C TYR A 937 -9.14 12.55 -3.43
N TYR A 938 -8.92 12.63 -2.13
CA TYR A 938 -9.17 13.84 -1.36
C TYR A 938 -8.17 14.95 -1.76
N ALA A 939 -8.50 16.20 -1.41
CA ALA A 939 -7.64 17.36 -1.67
C ALA A 939 -6.26 17.28 -0.99
N ASP A 940 -6.11 16.42 0.03
CA ASP A 940 -4.86 16.18 0.75
C ASP A 940 -4.00 15.04 0.15
N ASN A 941 -4.31 14.58 -1.06
CA ASN A 941 -3.66 13.45 -1.75
C ASN A 941 -3.78 12.10 -1.04
N THR A 942 -4.81 11.92 -0.19
CA THR A 942 -5.18 10.60 0.30
C THR A 942 -6.25 9.95 -0.59
N ILE A 943 -6.21 8.63 -0.72
CA ILE A 943 -7.17 7.85 -1.49
C ILE A 943 -8.56 7.99 -0.86
N GLN A 944 -9.52 8.40 -1.66
CA GLN A 944 -10.94 8.38 -1.30
C GLN A 944 -11.66 7.16 -1.90
N HIS A 945 -11.33 6.81 -3.14
CA HIS A 945 -11.93 5.67 -3.83
C HIS A 945 -10.86 4.85 -4.56
N ALA A 946 -10.67 3.61 -4.11
CA ALA A 946 -9.96 2.57 -4.83
C ALA A 946 -10.86 1.33 -4.96
N GLY A 947 -12.11 1.56 -5.40
CA GLY A 947 -13.16 0.55 -5.37
C GLY A 947 -14.14 0.65 -4.21
N VAL A 948 -15.28 -0.04 -4.34
CA VAL A 948 -16.26 -0.21 -3.27
C VAL A 948 -16.42 -1.71 -2.97
N ILE A 949 -16.29 -2.06 -1.69
CA ILE A 949 -16.44 -3.41 -1.15
C ILE A 949 -17.80 -3.49 -0.45
N THR A 950 -18.59 -4.50 -0.78
CA THR A 950 -19.90 -4.68 -0.13
C THR A 950 -19.75 -5.22 1.30
N GLY A 951 -20.73 -4.93 2.14
CA GLY A 951 -20.79 -5.41 3.52
C GLY A 951 -20.01 -4.58 4.52
N ILE A 952 -19.01 -3.79 4.08
CA ILE A 952 -18.27 -2.89 4.97
C ILE A 952 -19.25 -1.93 5.66
N CYS A 953 -19.12 -1.80 6.98
CA CYS A 953 -20.00 -0.99 7.83
C CYS A 953 -21.50 -1.30 7.64
N GLY A 954 -21.83 -2.51 7.18
CA GLY A 954 -23.19 -3.03 7.06
C GLY A 954 -23.87 -2.85 5.70
N VAL A 955 -23.30 -2.12 4.74
CA VAL A 955 -23.81 -2.06 3.35
C VAL A 955 -22.66 -2.06 2.35
N ALA A 956 -21.80 -1.05 2.38
CA ALA A 956 -20.66 -0.92 1.47
C ALA A 956 -19.68 0.16 1.99
N GLY A 957 -18.41 0.06 1.63
CA GLY A 957 -17.36 1.01 1.99
C GLY A 957 -16.24 1.06 0.94
N HIS A 958 -15.42 2.12 0.97
CA HIS A 958 -14.40 2.33 -0.05
C HIS A 958 -13.10 1.60 0.33
N GLY A 959 -12.55 0.81 -0.58
CA GLY A 959 -11.26 0.13 -0.37
C GLY A 959 -10.11 1.13 -0.21
N HIS A 960 -9.17 0.84 0.69
CA HIS A 960 -7.91 1.59 0.88
C HIS A 960 -8.10 3.08 1.21
N LYS A 961 -9.28 3.45 1.71
CA LYS A 961 -9.61 4.84 2.05
C LYS A 961 -8.64 5.42 3.07
N GLY A 962 -8.16 6.62 2.82
CA GLY A 962 -7.24 7.37 3.66
C GLY A 962 -5.77 6.98 3.49
N LEU A 963 -5.43 6.01 2.63
CA LEU A 963 -4.03 5.72 2.30
C LEU A 963 -3.41 6.85 1.46
N PRO A 964 -2.09 7.11 1.56
CA PRO A 964 -1.39 8.01 0.65
C PRO A 964 -1.55 7.62 -0.83
N ARG A 965 -1.45 8.61 -1.72
CA ARG A 965 -1.60 8.44 -3.19
C ARG A 965 -0.74 7.32 -3.79
N ASP A 966 0.51 7.25 -3.38
CA ASP A 966 1.55 6.32 -3.84
C ASP A 966 1.59 5.00 -3.06
N ALA A 967 0.71 4.81 -2.07
CA ALA A 967 0.66 3.58 -1.31
C ALA A 967 0.31 2.39 -2.22
N TYR A 968 1.06 1.29 -2.08
CA TYR A 968 0.75 0.03 -2.76
C TYR A 968 -0.61 -0.53 -2.30
N GLY A 969 -0.97 -0.33 -1.03
CA GLY A 969 -2.14 -0.94 -0.42
C GLY A 969 -1.97 -2.45 -0.22
N TYR A 970 -3.06 -3.12 0.11
CA TYR A 970 -3.09 -4.58 0.35
C TYR A 970 -2.63 -5.36 -0.89
N PHE A 971 -1.45 -5.99 -0.83
CA PHE A 971 -0.81 -6.72 -1.93
C PHE A 971 -0.84 -5.95 -3.26
N SER A 972 -0.46 -4.67 -3.21
CA SER A 972 -0.39 -3.76 -4.37
C SER A 972 -1.71 -3.49 -5.10
N ARG A 973 -2.85 -3.93 -4.55
CA ARG A 973 -4.17 -3.72 -5.15
C ARG A 973 -4.57 -2.25 -5.28
N ALA A 974 -3.95 -1.30 -4.58
CA ALA A 974 -4.24 0.13 -4.80
C ALA A 974 -3.51 0.71 -6.04
N GLN A 975 -2.71 -0.10 -6.73
CA GLN A 975 -1.89 0.28 -7.89
C GLN A 975 -2.10 -0.63 -9.11
N LEU A 976 -3.02 -1.61 -9.02
CA LEU A 976 -3.33 -2.55 -10.10
C LEU A 976 -4.80 -2.49 -10.51
N THR A 977 -5.04 -2.52 -11.82
CA THR A 977 -6.40 -2.69 -12.37
C THR A 977 -7.00 -3.98 -11.86
N GLN A 978 -8.25 -3.94 -11.42
CA GLN A 978 -8.92 -5.14 -10.91
C GLN A 978 -10.42 -5.08 -11.10
N ASN A 979 -11.03 -6.25 -11.07
CA ASN A 979 -12.47 -6.39 -10.93
C ASN A 979 -12.89 -6.21 -9.48
N LEU A 980 -14.02 -5.54 -9.28
CA LEU A 980 -14.62 -5.30 -7.97
C LEU A 980 -16.12 -5.51 -8.05
N SER A 981 -16.78 -5.55 -6.89
CA SER A 981 -18.23 -5.66 -6.88
C SER A 981 -18.89 -4.34 -7.26
N CYS A 982 -18.29 -3.21 -6.88
CA CYS A 982 -18.86 -1.88 -7.06
C CYS A 982 -17.77 -0.81 -7.29
N VAL A 983 -18.14 0.24 -8.03
CA VAL A 983 -17.39 1.50 -8.14
C VAL A 983 -18.34 2.66 -7.90
N THR A 984 -17.81 3.84 -7.53
CA THR A 984 -18.68 4.98 -7.22
C THR A 984 -19.11 5.76 -8.46
N ALA A 985 -20.34 6.27 -8.46
CA ALA A 985 -20.84 7.17 -9.51
C ALA A 985 -20.28 8.60 -9.43
N ALA A 986 -19.37 8.90 -8.49
CA ALA A 986 -18.64 10.18 -8.52
C ALA A 986 -17.81 10.34 -9.82
N CYS A 987 -17.28 9.23 -10.34
CA CYS A 987 -16.75 9.13 -11.70
C CYS A 987 -16.87 7.68 -12.19
N LEU A 988 -17.89 7.41 -13.01
CA LEU A 988 -18.20 6.09 -13.57
C LEU A 988 -18.43 6.19 -15.07
N ILE A 989 -17.70 5.40 -15.86
CA ILE A 989 -17.82 5.32 -17.32
C ILE A 989 -18.38 3.96 -17.74
N MET A 990 -19.33 3.92 -18.68
CA MET A 990 -19.94 2.69 -19.17
C MET A 990 -20.54 2.82 -20.58
N ARG A 991 -20.87 1.70 -21.21
CA ARG A 991 -21.68 1.70 -22.44
C ARG A 991 -23.13 2.07 -22.13
N ARG A 992 -23.74 2.91 -22.96
CA ARG A 992 -25.19 3.20 -22.91
C ARG A 992 -26.02 1.93 -22.92
N ALA A 993 -25.67 0.96 -23.77
CA ALA A 993 -26.40 -0.29 -23.89
C ALA A 993 -26.54 -1.04 -22.55
N VAL A 994 -25.49 -1.00 -21.70
CA VAL A 994 -25.53 -1.64 -20.37
C VAL A 994 -26.40 -0.82 -19.40
N PHE A 995 -26.35 0.52 -19.48
CA PHE A 995 -27.21 1.38 -18.67
C PHE A 995 -28.70 1.10 -18.97
N ASP A 996 -29.04 0.99 -20.25
CA ASP A 996 -30.39 0.68 -20.72
C ASP A 996 -30.80 -0.76 -20.35
N GLU A 997 -29.88 -1.73 -20.46
CA GLU A 997 -30.11 -3.14 -20.11
C GLU A 997 -30.55 -3.32 -18.65
N VAL A 998 -29.93 -2.60 -17.71
CA VAL A 998 -30.26 -2.68 -16.28
C VAL A 998 -31.37 -1.71 -15.85
N GLY A 999 -31.84 -0.83 -16.76
CA GLY A 999 -32.90 0.14 -16.50
C GLY A 999 -32.47 1.37 -15.70
N GLY A 1000 -31.19 1.77 -15.80
CA GLY A 1000 -30.64 2.93 -15.11
C GLY A 1000 -30.52 2.79 -13.59
N LEU A 1001 -30.35 3.91 -12.88
CA LEU A 1001 -30.24 3.96 -11.42
C LEU A 1001 -31.63 3.78 -10.76
N ASP A 1002 -31.70 3.13 -9.59
CA ASP A 1002 -32.97 2.94 -8.86
C ASP A 1002 -33.38 4.24 -8.17
N ASP A 1003 -34.18 5.03 -8.87
CA ASP A 1003 -34.62 6.33 -8.41
C ASP A 1003 -35.86 6.29 -7.50
N LYS A 1004 -36.47 5.12 -7.32
CA LYS A 1004 -37.61 4.92 -6.42
C LYS A 1004 -37.16 4.67 -4.99
N ASN A 1005 -36.11 3.86 -4.82
CA ASN A 1005 -35.66 3.43 -3.50
C ASN A 1005 -34.33 4.08 -3.06
N LEU A 1006 -33.48 4.54 -4.00
CA LEU A 1006 -32.13 5.02 -3.72
C LEU A 1006 -31.90 6.40 -4.35
N ALA A 1007 -32.38 7.44 -3.67
CA ALA A 1007 -32.32 8.81 -4.18
C ALA A 1007 -30.93 9.44 -4.02
N VAL A 1008 -30.17 9.06 -2.99
CA VAL A 1008 -28.89 9.72 -2.63
C VAL A 1008 -27.79 8.74 -2.27
N ALA A 1009 -28.00 7.80 -1.35
CA ALA A 1009 -26.97 6.84 -0.93
C ALA A 1009 -27.12 5.50 -1.64
N PHE A 1010 -26.00 4.80 -1.84
CA PHE A 1010 -25.92 3.43 -2.37
C PHE A 1010 -26.53 3.19 -3.76
N ASN A 1011 -26.94 4.23 -4.49
CA ASN A 1011 -27.48 4.10 -5.84
C ASN A 1011 -26.46 3.48 -6.80
N ASP A 1012 -25.18 3.82 -6.66
CA ASP A 1012 -24.06 3.29 -7.41
C ASP A 1012 -23.74 1.82 -7.03
N VAL A 1013 -23.87 1.48 -5.74
CA VAL A 1013 -23.72 0.11 -5.23
C VAL A 1013 -24.80 -0.80 -5.80
N ASP A 1014 -26.08 -0.44 -5.67
CA ASP A 1014 -27.18 -1.22 -6.24
C ASP A 1014 -27.05 -1.36 -7.76
N PHE A 1015 -26.67 -0.28 -8.44
CA PHE A 1015 -26.48 -0.26 -9.88
C PHE A 1015 -25.37 -1.21 -10.33
N CYS A 1016 -24.21 -1.18 -9.68
CA CYS A 1016 -23.12 -2.12 -9.95
C CYS A 1016 -23.53 -3.57 -9.69
N LEU A 1017 -24.27 -3.83 -8.61
CA LEU A 1017 -24.76 -5.18 -8.30
C LEU A 1017 -25.77 -5.68 -9.35
N ARG A 1018 -26.69 -4.84 -9.85
CA ARG A 1018 -27.59 -5.19 -10.95
C ARG A 1018 -26.86 -5.42 -12.28
N ILE A 1019 -25.79 -4.66 -12.56
CA ILE A 1019 -24.92 -4.92 -13.72
C ILE A 1019 -24.27 -6.29 -13.59
N ARG A 1020 -23.79 -6.66 -12.40
CA ARG A 1020 -23.22 -7.99 -12.13
C ARG A 1020 -24.24 -9.12 -12.22
N GLU A 1021 -25.50 -8.90 -11.80
CA GLU A 1021 -26.59 -9.88 -12.00
C GLU A 1021 -26.80 -10.24 -13.48
N ARG A 1022 -26.39 -9.36 -14.41
CA ARG A 1022 -26.42 -9.60 -15.86
C ARG A 1022 -25.16 -10.29 -16.40
N GLY A 1023 -24.19 -10.63 -15.54
CA GLY A 1023 -22.95 -11.30 -15.92
C GLY A 1023 -21.82 -10.35 -16.36
N HIS A 1024 -22.00 -9.03 -16.23
CA HIS A 1024 -20.96 -8.06 -16.55
C HIS A 1024 -19.96 -7.89 -15.40
N LEU A 1025 -18.70 -7.62 -15.74
CA LEU A 1025 -17.63 -7.26 -14.81
C LEU A 1025 -17.68 -5.76 -14.51
N ILE A 1026 -17.37 -5.38 -13.27
CA ILE A 1026 -17.07 -4.00 -12.91
C ILE A 1026 -15.56 -3.87 -12.78
N VAL A 1027 -14.96 -2.90 -13.46
CA VAL A 1027 -13.52 -2.66 -13.47
C VAL A 1027 -13.21 -1.39 -12.70
N TRP A 1028 -12.17 -1.42 -11.88
CA TRP A 1028 -11.55 -0.22 -11.34
C TRP A 1028 -10.13 -0.13 -11.88
N THR A 1029 -9.75 1.04 -12.40
CA THR A 1029 -8.40 1.31 -12.90
C THR A 1029 -7.70 2.37 -12.03
N PRO A 1030 -6.48 2.09 -11.55
CA PRO A 1030 -5.67 3.07 -10.81
C PRO A 1030 -5.09 4.16 -11.74
N PHE A 1031 -5.19 3.98 -13.06
CA PHE A 1031 -4.53 4.84 -14.04
C PHE A 1031 -5.41 5.97 -14.58
N ALA A 1032 -6.67 6.06 -14.12
CA ALA A 1032 -7.52 7.23 -14.27
C ALA A 1032 -7.60 7.93 -12.91
N GLU A 1033 -6.80 8.98 -12.73
CA GLU A 1033 -6.66 9.70 -11.47
C GLU A 1033 -7.41 11.04 -11.50
N LEU A 1034 -8.30 11.27 -10.53
CA LEU A 1034 -9.02 12.54 -10.37
C LEU A 1034 -9.12 12.93 -8.88
N TYR A 1035 -9.28 14.21 -8.58
CA TYR A 1035 -9.71 14.66 -7.26
C TYR A 1035 -11.23 14.66 -7.18
N HIS A 1036 -11.77 14.39 -5.99
CA HIS A 1036 -13.18 14.59 -5.66
C HIS A 1036 -13.26 15.38 -4.35
N LEU A 1037 -13.63 16.66 -4.44
CA LEU A 1037 -13.55 17.64 -3.36
C LEU A 1037 -14.72 17.57 -2.34
N GLU A 1038 -15.13 16.34 -2.04
CA GLU A 1038 -16.33 15.89 -1.33
C GLU A 1038 -17.00 16.88 -0.35
N SER A 1039 -18.34 16.88 -0.36
CA SER A 1039 -19.21 17.57 0.60
C SER A 1039 -19.12 19.10 0.62
N ALA A 1040 -18.35 19.71 -0.29
CA ALA A 1040 -18.35 21.15 -0.48
C ALA A 1040 -19.74 21.67 -0.92
N SER A 1041 -20.58 20.84 -1.56
CA SER A 1041 -21.93 21.21 -2.02
C SER A 1041 -23.08 20.88 -1.07
N ARG A 1042 -23.06 19.71 -0.41
CA ARG A 1042 -24.23 19.11 0.25
C ARG A 1042 -24.40 19.43 1.75
N GLY A 1043 -23.30 19.76 2.44
CA GLY A 1043 -23.26 19.83 3.91
C GLY A 1043 -23.46 18.46 4.58
N PRO A 1044 -23.24 18.34 5.91
CA PRO A 1044 -23.32 17.06 6.62
C PRO A 1044 -24.76 16.51 6.68
N ASP A 1045 -24.93 15.19 6.58
CA ASP A 1045 -26.21 14.46 6.70
C ASP A 1045 -26.68 14.31 8.16
N THR A 1046 -26.69 15.41 8.91
CA THR A 1046 -27.06 15.42 10.34
C THR A 1046 -28.50 15.84 10.61
N ALA A 1047 -29.22 16.30 9.58
CA ALA A 1047 -30.63 16.66 9.69
C ALA A 1047 -31.54 15.41 9.81
N PRO A 1048 -32.62 15.44 10.63
CA PRO A 1048 -33.44 14.25 10.91
C PRO A 1048 -34.06 13.58 9.68
N ASP A 1049 -34.50 14.37 8.70
CA ASP A 1049 -35.05 13.93 7.42
C ASP A 1049 -34.01 13.20 6.55
N LYS A 1050 -32.76 13.72 6.51
CA LYS A 1050 -31.65 13.10 5.79
C LYS A 1050 -31.21 11.78 6.43
N VAL A 1051 -31.19 11.72 7.77
CA VAL A 1051 -30.92 10.49 8.53
C VAL A 1051 -32.03 9.45 8.29
N GLN A 1052 -33.30 9.87 8.30
CA GLN A 1052 -34.42 8.98 8.02
C GLN A 1052 -34.35 8.40 6.60
N ARG A 1053 -34.09 9.24 5.59
CA ARG A 1053 -33.85 8.78 4.20
C ARG A 1053 -32.69 7.78 4.14
N PHE A 1054 -31.53 8.14 4.70
CA PHE A 1054 -30.35 7.25 4.71
C PHE A 1054 -30.68 5.88 5.33
N ASN A 1055 -31.37 5.86 6.47
CA ASN A 1055 -31.78 4.60 7.11
C ASN A 1055 -32.76 3.78 6.25
N SER A 1056 -33.65 4.44 5.50
CA SER A 1056 -34.54 3.74 4.56
C SER A 1056 -33.77 3.14 3.36
N GLU A 1057 -32.77 3.85 2.83
CA GLU A 1057 -31.89 3.36 1.76
C GLU A 1057 -31.04 2.16 2.25
N VAL A 1058 -30.50 2.24 3.48
CA VAL A 1058 -29.81 1.10 4.13
C VAL A 1058 -30.75 -0.10 4.27
N SER A 1059 -31.99 0.12 4.71
CA SER A 1059 -32.97 -0.95 4.90
C SER A 1059 -33.31 -1.62 3.57
N TYR A 1060 -33.50 -0.83 2.51
CA TYR A 1060 -33.71 -1.35 1.16
C TYR A 1060 -32.54 -2.20 0.68
N MET A 1061 -31.29 -1.71 0.79
CA MET A 1061 -30.11 -2.46 0.39
C MET A 1061 -30.00 -3.79 1.11
N ARG A 1062 -30.27 -3.81 2.42
CA ARG A 1062 -30.29 -5.04 3.21
C ARG A 1062 -31.40 -5.99 2.80
N GLN A 1063 -32.60 -5.47 2.53
CA GLN A 1063 -33.75 -6.28 2.10
C GLN A 1063 -33.53 -6.88 0.71
N ARG A 1064 -32.99 -6.10 -0.24
CA ARG A 1064 -32.79 -6.52 -1.63
C ARG A 1064 -31.62 -7.47 -1.79
N TRP A 1065 -30.47 -7.12 -1.19
CA TRP A 1065 -29.20 -7.84 -1.44
C TRP A 1065 -28.82 -8.80 -0.33
N GLY A 1066 -29.33 -8.61 0.90
CA GLY A 1066 -29.19 -9.56 2.00
C GLY A 1066 -27.75 -10.04 2.22
N ASP A 1067 -27.57 -11.36 2.15
CA ASP A 1067 -26.29 -12.04 2.37
C ASP A 1067 -25.24 -11.76 1.29
N LEU A 1068 -25.65 -11.37 0.07
CA LEU A 1068 -24.72 -11.02 -1.01
C LEU A 1068 -23.84 -9.83 -0.62
N LEU A 1069 -24.33 -8.93 0.25
CA LEU A 1069 -23.52 -7.83 0.76
C LEU A 1069 -22.33 -8.35 1.60
N ALA A 1070 -22.51 -9.44 2.35
CA ALA A 1070 -21.46 -10.01 3.20
C ALA A 1070 -20.54 -10.99 2.44
N GLN A 1071 -20.89 -11.35 1.21
CA GLN A 1071 -20.22 -12.35 0.36
C GLN A 1071 -19.68 -11.72 -0.93
N ASP A 1072 -18.98 -10.60 -0.81
CA ASP A 1072 -18.31 -9.96 -1.95
C ASP A 1072 -17.25 -10.91 -2.55
N PRO A 1073 -17.38 -11.37 -3.80
CA PRO A 1073 -16.44 -12.33 -4.38
C PRO A 1073 -15.02 -11.77 -4.56
N TYR A 1074 -14.88 -10.44 -4.58
CA TYR A 1074 -13.58 -9.79 -4.74
C TYR A 1074 -12.94 -9.38 -3.40
N TYR A 1075 -13.58 -9.73 -2.28
CA TYR A 1075 -13.12 -9.45 -0.92
C TYR A 1075 -13.08 -10.72 -0.06
N ASN A 1076 -11.89 -11.06 0.43
CA ASN A 1076 -11.70 -12.32 1.12
C ASN A 1076 -12.46 -12.37 2.48
N PRO A 1077 -13.14 -13.49 2.81
CA PRO A 1077 -13.88 -13.65 4.06
C PRO A 1077 -13.01 -13.58 5.34
N ASN A 1078 -11.70 -13.73 5.23
CA ASN A 1078 -10.73 -13.57 6.31
C ASN A 1078 -10.38 -12.10 6.60
N LEU A 1079 -10.90 -11.15 5.81
CA LEU A 1079 -10.70 -9.71 5.99
C LEU A 1079 -11.93 -9.04 6.62
N THR A 1080 -11.72 -8.04 7.46
CA THR A 1080 -12.76 -7.37 8.28
C THR A 1080 -13.75 -6.57 7.42
N LEU A 1081 -15.04 -6.64 7.78
CA LEU A 1081 -16.07 -5.72 7.26
C LEU A 1081 -16.32 -4.53 8.20
N ASP A 1082 -15.56 -4.42 9.29
CA ASP A 1082 -15.74 -3.37 10.28
C ASP A 1082 -14.96 -2.09 9.94
N ALA A 1083 -13.99 -2.17 9.00
CA ALA A 1083 -13.28 -1.01 8.49
C ALA A 1083 -12.73 -1.21 7.08
N GLU A 1084 -12.33 -0.10 6.47
CA GLU A 1084 -11.88 0.04 5.08
C GLU A 1084 -10.39 -0.32 4.85
N ASN A 1085 -9.73 -0.94 5.83
CA ASN A 1085 -8.27 -1.06 5.89
C ASN A 1085 -7.70 -2.45 5.56
N PHE A 1086 -8.53 -3.39 5.07
CA PHE A 1086 -8.11 -4.77 4.79
C PHE A 1086 -7.46 -5.47 6.01
N GLY A 1087 -7.90 -5.13 7.23
CA GLY A 1087 -7.47 -5.84 8.45
C GLY A 1087 -8.06 -7.25 8.54
N LEU A 1088 -7.51 -8.07 9.44
CA LEU A 1088 -8.02 -9.42 9.70
C LEU A 1088 -9.44 -9.41 10.29
N ALA A 1089 -10.26 -10.38 9.91
CA ALA A 1089 -11.56 -10.65 10.52
C ALA A 1089 -11.42 -11.57 11.74
N PHE A 1090 -12.11 -11.22 12.83
CA PHE A 1090 -12.15 -11.99 14.07
C PHE A 1090 -13.61 -12.23 14.50
N PRO A 1091 -14.23 -13.39 14.20
CA PRO A 1091 -13.70 -14.50 13.43
C PRO A 1091 -13.73 -14.22 11.91
N PRO A 1092 -12.97 -14.99 11.13
CA PRO A 1092 -13.16 -15.05 9.69
C PRO A 1092 -14.58 -15.53 9.35
N ARG A 1093 -15.08 -15.13 8.17
CA ARG A 1093 -16.40 -15.55 7.65
C ARG A 1093 -16.33 -16.86 6.85
N VAL A 1094 -15.22 -17.57 6.89
CA VAL A 1094 -15.02 -18.86 6.20
C VAL A 1094 -15.76 -19.95 6.96
N LYS A 1095 -16.57 -20.74 6.25
CA LYS A 1095 -17.21 -21.93 6.80
C LYS A 1095 -16.27 -23.13 6.71
N LYS A 1096 -16.17 -23.90 7.79
CA LYS A 1096 -15.36 -25.13 7.86
C LYS A 1096 -16.19 -26.32 7.34
N PRO A 1097 -15.86 -26.93 6.18
CA PRO A 1097 -16.75 -27.89 5.52
C PRO A 1097 -16.95 -29.18 6.31
N TRP A 1098 -16.03 -29.56 7.21
CA TRP A 1098 -16.16 -30.76 8.05
C TRP A 1098 -17.19 -30.63 9.19
N PHE A 1099 -17.74 -29.43 9.43
CA PHE A 1099 -18.82 -29.21 10.39
C PHE A 1099 -20.19 -29.03 9.74
N ASP A 1100 -20.26 -28.81 8.42
CA ASP A 1100 -21.53 -28.71 7.70
C ASP A 1100 -22.15 -30.10 7.55
N LYS A 1101 -23.32 -30.31 8.16
CA LYS A 1101 -24.08 -31.57 8.03
C LYS A 1101 -24.83 -31.69 6.71
N GLU A 1102 -24.83 -30.64 5.88
CA GLU A 1102 -25.52 -30.55 4.59
C GLU A 1102 -24.57 -30.72 3.39
N SER A 1103 -23.28 -31.01 3.59
CA SER A 1103 -22.29 -31.16 2.52
C SER A 1103 -22.30 -32.53 1.83
N THR A 1104 -23.29 -33.38 2.10
CA THR A 1104 -23.49 -34.70 1.47
C THR A 1104 -24.58 -34.69 0.41
#